data_AF-A0A317SST8-F1
#
_entry.id   AF-A0A317SST8-F1
#
_cell.length_a   1.000
_cell.length_b   1.000
_cell.length_c   1.000
_cell.angle_alpha   90.00
_cell.angle_beta   90.00
_cell.angle_gamma   90.00
#
_symmetry.space_group_name_H-M   'P 1'
#
loop_
_entity.id
_entity.type
_entity.pdbx_description
1 polymer ?
#
loop_
_entity_poly.entity_id
_entity_poly.type
_entity_poly.pdbx_seq_one_letter_code
_entity_poly.pdbx_strand_id
1 'polypeptide(L)'
;MSLQKSFPSRREYWFWAAVTCLLLHNSLPETVADRKLFGMLAYKMMAKSRDDTPIDTAVVPPRAIQTSQEVTLMLELLAYVAPLTANKEALELLDSKNLGVDSKIGGGDWWGLARKRLEVLEESKDWKVLWEVCKELVKDKKKKEDEAALTENENGTNGEGDAAAKKDGAAPGDEVATKGRGDDWLIWECFVKAVGELWNSGEKEPGRAALEIILTHCTASSAARNPNLALVKFSSVFHDEHGGPVGTPTLLEACKEYFAKTGTKSACFEDLKVYLEMLEETETEEFLKFVAERISGMSEETEKGRVGRVAATINHYKFIYLLTMSPITPPLTEEVVSKLNEFITSALKIYTSSLSLGYNLLPTDTQYGDDAALLSVMGLVRLSTLSDPPSPIPLYQSTIILNTLLQKSKHNYEALLLLVRIYLLLGAIPLAMEIYPRLNIKQIQNDTLAHFLLTRISALHPSSNRTEPLLKEALKIYETSRIQTPGMLVLAYERGSYAQMMGFVEFAGRVSGSVCRGMWEIERRRLARLRPSLAAQQKNGELIRDDDENIWDNRDFGVVISCERSAQSPFEETFRLGATPGENWAKGFSAVERLVEYFLNPTTVGGSIPEHVLSVLSRILADEKAMAEFAPVEAEYLSIMQLAATATTITEQKSLKSTLSKIHSSLPKPPPAASINPHAWVYLHTENMILDLVAILQAHFMPHVKQKKLTNELSAALDALKKAIIANAAALAKEIGEEEGSDKEQELVDGVLALEGVGKELRKWGIESGVEAVRAVRRSLAAAIAGVGKGK
;
A
#
# COMPACT_ATOMS: atom_id res chain seq x y z
N MET A 1 22.58 -1.81 33.56
CA MET A 1 23.28 -1.21 34.73
C MET A 1 23.97 -2.21 35.65
N SER A 2 23.27 -3.19 36.26
CA SER A 2 23.93 -4.15 37.18
C SER A 2 25.04 -4.96 36.50
N LEU A 3 24.76 -5.55 35.34
CA LEU A 3 25.74 -6.32 34.56
C LEU A 3 27.01 -5.52 34.20
N GLN A 4 26.82 -4.27 33.76
CA GLN A 4 27.92 -3.34 33.46
C GLN A 4 28.81 -3.08 34.70
N LYS A 5 28.21 -2.92 35.89
CA LYS A 5 28.96 -2.69 37.14
C LYS A 5 29.72 -3.94 37.58
N SER A 6 29.09 -5.11 37.49
CA SER A 6 29.67 -6.38 37.94
C SER A 6 30.73 -6.93 36.98
N PHE A 7 30.61 -6.63 35.68
CA PHE A 7 31.51 -7.14 34.64
C PHE A 7 32.05 -6.00 33.76
N PRO A 8 32.89 -5.10 34.30
CA PRO A 8 33.39 -3.93 33.56
C PRO A 8 34.30 -4.27 32.37
N SER A 9 34.81 -5.50 32.28
CA SER A 9 35.60 -6.00 31.15
C SER A 9 34.75 -6.39 29.93
N ARG A 10 33.44 -6.60 30.12
CA ARG A 10 32.48 -7.00 29.09
C ARG A 10 31.91 -5.75 28.43
N ARG A 11 32.46 -5.36 27.28
CA ARG A 11 32.07 -4.12 26.59
C ARG A 11 30.60 -4.11 26.20
N GLU A 12 30.05 -5.26 25.82
CA GLU A 12 28.66 -5.43 25.40
C GLU A 12 27.68 -4.86 26.44
N TYR A 13 27.96 -5.01 27.73
CA TYR A 13 27.08 -4.53 28.79
C TYR A 13 27.05 -3.00 28.93
N TRP A 14 28.09 -2.30 28.45
CA TRP A 14 28.09 -0.84 28.36
C TRP A 14 27.09 -0.37 27.30
N PHE A 15 27.17 -0.93 26.09
CA PHE A 15 26.26 -0.58 25.00
C PHE A 15 24.83 -1.08 25.25
N TRP A 16 24.65 -2.25 25.86
CA TRP A 16 23.33 -2.72 26.28
C TRP A 16 22.68 -1.73 27.23
N ALA A 17 23.42 -1.21 28.21
CA ALA A 17 22.89 -0.22 29.12
C ALA A 17 22.50 1.09 28.41
N ALA A 18 23.29 1.56 27.43
CA ALA A 18 22.95 2.74 26.63
C ALA A 18 21.67 2.51 25.80
N VAL A 19 21.59 1.39 25.09
CA VAL A 19 20.42 1.02 24.25
C VAL A 19 19.17 0.81 25.10
N THR A 20 19.27 0.14 26.25
CA THR A 20 18.12 0.00 27.16
C THR A 20 17.63 1.36 27.66
N CYS A 21 18.52 2.32 27.93
CA CYS A 21 18.10 3.69 28.28
C CYS A 21 17.37 4.36 27.11
N LEU A 22 17.81 4.16 25.87
CA LEU A 22 17.10 4.65 24.69
C LEU A 22 15.73 4.00 24.50
N LEU A 23 15.63 2.67 24.65
CA LEU A 23 14.36 1.95 24.59
C LEU A 23 13.38 2.45 25.68
N LEU A 24 13.88 2.70 26.89
CA LEU A 24 13.07 3.27 27.97
C LEU A 24 12.61 4.69 27.62
N HIS A 25 13.50 5.53 27.10
CA HIS A 25 13.15 6.86 26.59
C HIS A 25 12.00 6.79 25.57
N ASN A 26 12.09 5.90 24.58
CA ASN A 26 11.07 5.76 23.54
C ASN A 26 9.75 5.19 24.07
N SER A 27 9.79 4.34 25.11
CA SER A 27 8.59 3.73 25.70
C SER A 27 7.80 4.64 26.63
N LEU A 28 8.41 5.71 27.15
CA LEU A 28 7.78 6.59 28.13
C LEU A 28 7.06 7.77 27.44
N PRO A 29 5.90 8.23 27.94
CA PRO A 29 5.25 9.44 27.45
C PRO A 29 6.14 10.69 27.61
N GLU A 30 5.98 11.68 26.74
CA GLU A 30 6.75 12.95 26.80
C GLU A 30 6.55 13.74 28.11
N THR A 31 5.42 13.52 28.78
CA THR A 31 5.06 14.18 30.04
C THR A 31 5.86 13.69 31.24
N VAL A 32 6.55 12.55 31.13
CA VAL A 32 7.28 11.93 32.24
C VAL A 32 8.72 12.42 32.27
N ALA A 33 9.15 13.05 33.38
CA ALA A 33 10.51 13.58 33.53
C ALA A 33 11.62 12.53 33.29
N ASP A 34 11.34 11.27 33.65
CA ASP A 34 12.26 10.15 33.46
C ASP A 34 12.59 9.89 31.98
N ARG A 35 11.69 10.23 31.04
CA ARG A 35 11.97 10.13 29.60
C ARG A 35 13.22 10.91 29.23
N LYS A 36 13.28 12.19 29.63
CA LYS A 36 14.43 13.07 29.36
C LYS A 36 15.69 12.58 30.08
N LEU A 37 15.54 12.07 31.30
CA LEU A 37 16.65 11.50 32.07
C LEU A 37 17.29 10.31 31.34
N PHE A 38 16.49 9.35 30.88
CA PHE A 38 17.01 8.16 30.20
C PHE A 38 17.66 8.50 28.85
N GLY A 39 17.07 9.40 28.08
CA GLY A 39 17.69 9.90 26.84
C GLY A 39 19.05 10.53 27.10
N MET A 40 19.12 11.48 28.05
CA MET A 40 20.37 12.15 28.43
C MET A 40 21.41 11.17 28.96
N LEU A 41 21.00 10.15 29.71
CA LEU A 41 21.89 9.11 30.21
C LEU A 41 22.48 8.27 29.06
N ALA A 42 21.64 7.83 28.11
CA ALA A 42 22.07 7.10 26.92
C ALA A 42 23.09 7.91 26.10
N TYR A 43 22.77 9.18 25.82
CA TYR A 43 23.67 10.09 25.11
C TYR A 43 24.99 10.29 25.85
N LYS A 44 24.99 10.57 27.16
CA LYS A 44 26.24 10.72 27.93
C LYS A 44 27.11 9.47 27.90
N MET A 45 26.50 8.29 27.90
CA MET A 45 27.24 7.02 27.78
C MET A 45 27.90 6.90 26.42
N MET A 46 27.18 7.20 25.33
CA MET A 46 27.70 7.12 23.97
C MET A 46 28.67 8.25 23.63
N ALA A 47 28.45 9.47 24.10
CA ALA A 47 29.39 10.59 23.97
C ALA A 47 30.73 10.27 24.64
N LYS A 48 30.69 9.65 25.82
CA LYS A 48 31.92 9.15 26.46
C LYS A 48 32.63 8.09 25.62
N SER A 49 31.87 7.16 25.03
CA SER A 49 32.41 6.16 24.11
C SER A 49 33.05 6.80 22.87
N ARG A 50 32.42 7.83 22.29
CA ARG A 50 32.98 8.62 21.18
C ARG A 50 34.30 9.26 21.57
N ASP A 51 34.33 9.98 22.69
CA ASP A 51 35.52 10.72 23.14
C ASP A 51 36.68 9.76 23.51
N ASP A 52 36.36 8.56 24.00
CA ASP A 52 37.33 7.48 24.27
C ASP A 52 37.81 6.77 22.99
N THR A 53 37.27 7.06 21.79
CA THR A 53 37.62 6.35 20.55
C THR A 53 38.82 7.00 19.83
N PRO A 54 39.99 6.35 19.82
CA PRO A 54 41.20 6.91 19.23
C PRO A 54 41.17 6.90 17.70
N ILE A 55 41.95 7.79 17.07
CA ILE A 55 42.08 7.86 15.60
C ILE A 55 42.86 6.66 15.05
N ASP A 56 43.96 6.26 15.71
CA ASP A 56 44.74 5.11 15.28
C ASP A 56 45.57 4.54 16.44
N THR A 57 45.17 3.41 16.99
CA THR A 57 45.93 2.70 18.04
C THR A 57 45.72 1.19 17.97
N ALA A 58 46.78 0.42 18.24
CA ALA A 58 46.73 -1.04 18.35
C ALA A 58 45.91 -1.55 19.57
N VAL A 59 45.61 -0.68 20.53
CA VAL A 59 44.84 -1.01 21.74
C VAL A 59 43.59 -0.13 21.79
N VAL A 60 42.44 -0.74 21.54
CA VAL A 60 41.14 -0.05 21.58
C VAL A 60 40.56 -0.18 22.98
N PRO A 61 40.21 0.94 23.67
CA PRO A 61 39.55 0.88 24.96
C PRO A 61 38.26 0.04 24.88
N PRO A 62 37.92 -0.76 25.90
CA PRO A 62 36.69 -1.57 25.87
C PRO A 62 35.42 -0.75 25.63
N ARG A 63 35.40 0.52 26.06
CA ARG A 63 34.26 1.44 25.91
C ARG A 63 34.26 2.21 24.60
N ALA A 64 35.34 2.18 23.82
CA ALA A 64 35.40 2.87 22.55
C ALA A 64 34.39 2.28 21.56
N ILE A 65 33.94 3.11 20.63
CA ILE A 65 33.15 2.69 19.49
C ILE A 65 34.05 1.87 18.56
N GLN A 66 33.54 0.74 18.10
CA GLN A 66 34.28 -0.22 17.27
C GLN A 66 33.52 -0.64 16.01
N THR A 67 32.21 -0.37 15.95
CA THR A 67 31.35 -0.80 14.83
C THR A 67 30.57 0.39 14.27
N SER A 68 30.22 0.32 12.99
CA SER A 68 29.34 1.31 12.36
C SER A 68 27.95 1.36 13.02
N GLN A 69 27.45 0.23 13.52
CA GLN A 69 26.17 0.17 14.26
C GLN A 69 26.20 1.01 15.54
N GLU A 70 27.33 1.09 16.23
CA GLU A 70 27.51 1.94 17.41
C GLU A 70 27.61 3.43 17.03
N VAL A 71 28.15 3.75 15.84
CA VAL A 71 28.09 5.12 15.26
C VAL A 71 26.65 5.48 14.93
N THR A 72 25.90 4.59 14.28
CA THR A 72 24.48 4.81 13.96
C THR A 72 23.65 5.02 15.23
N LEU A 73 23.88 4.22 16.28
CA LEU A 73 23.24 4.41 17.58
C LEU A 73 23.52 5.79 18.18
N MET A 74 24.75 6.30 18.05
CA MET A 74 25.08 7.66 18.48
C MET A 74 24.32 8.71 17.66
N LEU A 75 24.26 8.55 16.34
CA LEU A 75 23.52 9.44 15.45
C LEU A 75 22.02 9.46 15.77
N GLU A 76 21.42 8.31 16.05
CA GLU A 76 20.03 8.21 16.51
C GLU A 76 19.82 8.99 17.82
N LEU A 77 20.72 8.83 18.80
CA LEU A 77 20.62 9.52 20.09
C LEU A 77 20.68 11.04 20.00
N LEU A 78 21.43 11.58 19.05
CA LEU A 78 21.55 13.04 18.85
C LEU A 78 20.20 13.68 18.59
N ALA A 79 19.38 13.07 17.74
CA ALA A 79 18.05 13.56 17.39
C ALA A 79 17.14 13.71 18.63
N TYR A 80 17.28 12.82 19.61
CA TYR A 80 16.40 12.80 20.80
C TYR A 80 16.86 13.72 21.92
N VAL A 81 18.18 13.89 22.11
CA VAL A 81 18.71 14.52 23.32
C VAL A 81 19.02 16.00 23.13
N ALA A 82 19.41 16.40 21.92
CA ALA A 82 19.78 17.77 21.61
C ALA A 82 19.31 18.16 20.19
N PRO A 83 18.00 18.14 19.89
CA PRO A 83 17.49 18.34 18.53
C PRO A 83 17.96 19.65 17.86
N LEU A 84 18.17 20.71 18.64
CA LEU A 84 18.66 22.00 18.13
C LEU A 84 20.13 21.98 17.67
N THR A 85 20.95 21.07 18.22
CA THR A 85 22.38 20.93 17.87
C THR A 85 22.69 19.60 17.19
N ALA A 86 21.69 18.73 17.03
CA ALA A 86 21.83 17.37 16.53
C ALA A 86 22.49 17.35 15.15
N ASN A 87 22.03 18.19 14.22
CA ASN A 87 22.57 18.21 12.86
C ASN A 87 24.03 18.64 12.83
N LYS A 88 24.41 19.63 13.64
CA LYS A 88 25.80 20.07 13.75
C LYS A 88 26.70 18.97 14.31
N GLU A 89 26.30 18.36 15.43
CA GLU A 89 27.08 17.30 16.08
C GLU A 89 27.14 16.02 15.23
N ALA A 90 26.08 15.73 14.47
CA ALA A 90 26.03 14.63 13.52
C ALA A 90 27.01 14.84 12.37
N LEU A 91 27.09 16.03 11.80
CA LEU A 91 28.08 16.35 10.75
C LEU A 91 29.51 16.27 11.30
N GLU A 92 29.77 16.83 12.48
CA GLU A 92 31.09 16.71 13.14
C GLU A 92 31.50 15.24 13.34
N LEU A 93 30.55 14.37 13.69
CA LEU A 93 30.78 12.93 13.82
C LEU A 93 31.00 12.26 12.46
N LEU A 94 30.17 12.56 11.46
CA LEU A 94 30.20 11.96 10.12
C LEU A 94 31.43 12.40 9.31
N ASP A 95 32.00 13.57 9.59
CA ASP A 95 33.22 14.08 8.97
C ASP A 95 34.49 13.68 9.75
N SER A 96 34.35 13.05 10.92
CA SER A 96 35.48 12.67 11.77
C SER A 96 36.34 11.57 11.14
N LYS A 97 37.66 11.65 11.31
CA LYS A 97 38.60 10.65 10.74
C LYS A 97 38.53 9.28 11.41
N ASN A 98 38.03 9.21 12.65
CA ASN A 98 37.96 7.99 13.46
C ASN A 98 36.61 7.29 13.38
N LEU A 99 35.50 8.04 13.26
CA LEU A 99 34.13 7.49 13.30
C LEU A 99 33.28 7.85 12.07
N GLY A 100 33.74 8.80 11.27
CA GLY A 100 33.01 9.33 10.12
C GLY A 100 32.92 8.37 8.94
N VAL A 101 32.24 8.82 7.89
CA VAL A 101 31.89 8.02 6.70
C VAL A 101 33.10 7.31 6.11
N ASP A 102 34.22 8.02 5.94
CA ASP A 102 35.45 7.50 5.34
C ASP A 102 36.46 6.95 6.36
N SER A 103 36.06 6.80 7.63
CA SER A 103 36.88 6.17 8.66
C SER A 103 36.90 4.63 8.51
N LYS A 104 37.86 3.98 9.17
CA LYS A 104 37.92 2.51 9.22
C LYS A 104 36.66 1.88 9.83
N ILE A 105 36.06 2.54 10.83
CA ILE A 105 34.82 2.08 11.48
C ILE A 105 33.63 2.34 10.55
N GLY A 106 33.58 3.52 9.94
CA GLY A 106 32.53 3.91 9.00
C GLY A 106 32.47 3.01 7.77
N GLY A 107 33.61 2.48 7.31
CA GLY A 107 33.68 1.49 6.24
C GLY A 107 32.84 0.22 6.46
N GLY A 108 32.45 -0.09 7.71
CA GLY A 108 31.54 -1.20 8.01
C GLY A 108 30.09 -0.98 7.56
N ASP A 109 29.65 0.27 7.41
CA ASP A 109 28.37 0.65 6.81
C ASP A 109 28.51 2.02 6.14
N TRP A 110 29.38 2.08 5.13
CA TRP A 110 29.69 3.33 4.44
C TRP A 110 28.41 3.97 3.87
N TRP A 111 27.53 3.16 3.31
CA TRP A 111 26.34 3.63 2.62
C TRP A 111 25.29 4.19 3.57
N GLY A 112 25.02 3.53 4.71
CA GLY A 112 24.13 4.06 5.73
C GLY A 112 24.60 5.41 6.27
N LEU A 113 25.89 5.55 6.56
CA LEU A 113 26.47 6.79 7.06
C LEU A 113 26.53 7.89 5.99
N ALA A 114 26.86 7.56 4.75
CA ALA A 114 26.87 8.51 3.64
C ALA A 114 25.47 9.07 3.36
N ARG A 115 24.44 8.22 3.31
CA ARG A 115 23.04 8.68 3.19
C ARG A 115 22.67 9.59 4.35
N LYS A 116 23.02 9.21 5.58
CA LYS A 116 22.72 10.06 6.74
C LYS A 116 23.41 11.42 6.67
N ARG A 117 24.64 11.48 6.15
CA ARG A 117 25.36 12.73 5.91
C ARG A 117 24.65 13.63 4.91
N LEU A 118 24.19 13.07 3.78
CA LEU A 118 23.42 13.82 2.77
C LEU A 118 22.12 14.37 3.36
N GLU A 119 21.36 13.54 4.09
CA GLU A 119 20.14 13.96 4.79
C GLU A 119 20.40 15.15 5.73
N VAL A 120 21.42 15.05 6.59
CA VAL A 120 21.74 16.10 7.58
C VAL A 120 22.21 17.39 6.90
N LEU A 121 22.99 17.31 5.81
CA LEU A 121 23.41 18.47 5.01
C LEU A 121 22.20 19.17 4.36
N GLU A 122 21.25 18.39 3.85
CA GLU A 122 20.02 18.92 3.27
C GLU A 122 19.12 19.58 4.34
N GLU A 123 18.90 18.92 5.48
CA GLU A 123 18.11 19.47 6.60
C GLU A 123 18.73 20.74 7.18
N SER A 124 20.07 20.80 7.25
CA SER A 124 20.81 21.99 7.70
C SER A 124 20.92 23.10 6.65
N LYS A 125 20.43 22.85 5.43
CA LYS A 125 20.52 23.77 4.28
C LYS A 125 21.96 24.18 3.93
N ASP A 126 22.93 23.32 4.21
CA ASP A 126 24.32 23.54 3.80
C ASP A 126 24.51 23.12 2.34
N TRP A 127 23.87 23.86 1.45
CA TRP A 127 23.81 23.56 0.01
C TRP A 127 25.18 23.51 -0.64
N LYS A 128 26.12 24.31 -0.15
CA LYS A 128 27.49 24.37 -0.68
C LYS A 128 28.27 23.11 -0.37
N VAL A 129 28.23 22.64 0.87
CA VAL A 129 28.89 21.39 1.26
C VAL A 129 28.18 20.21 0.61
N LEU A 130 26.84 20.20 0.58
CA LEU A 130 26.05 19.16 -0.09
C LEU A 130 26.44 19.03 -1.57
N TRP A 131 26.52 20.16 -2.28
CA TRP A 131 26.95 20.21 -3.67
C TRP A 131 28.35 19.60 -3.87
N GLU A 132 29.36 20.03 -3.10
CA GLU A 132 30.72 19.52 -3.27
C GLU A 132 30.83 18.04 -2.92
N VAL A 133 30.14 17.56 -1.89
CA VAL A 133 30.09 16.13 -1.54
C VAL A 133 29.49 15.32 -2.69
N CYS A 134 28.31 15.70 -3.18
CA CYS A 134 27.66 14.99 -4.29
C CYS A 134 28.49 15.04 -5.58
N LYS A 135 29.11 16.18 -5.88
CA LYS A 135 29.96 16.37 -7.06
C LYS A 135 31.17 15.46 -7.06
N GLU A 136 31.84 15.28 -5.92
CA GLU A 136 32.96 14.33 -5.83
C GLU A 136 32.49 12.88 -5.96
N LEU A 137 31.34 12.52 -5.38
CA LEU A 137 30.77 11.18 -5.51
C LEU A 137 30.36 10.85 -6.95
N VAL A 138 29.81 11.80 -7.70
CA VAL A 138 29.39 11.61 -9.10
C VAL A 138 30.60 11.45 -10.04
N LYS A 139 31.71 12.14 -9.76
CA LYS A 139 32.94 12.07 -10.56
C LYS A 139 33.65 10.72 -10.53
N ASP A 140 33.35 9.86 -9.55
CA ASP A 140 34.03 8.58 -9.38
C ASP A 140 33.77 7.63 -10.57
N LYS A 141 34.75 7.56 -11.48
CA LYS A 141 34.64 6.81 -12.74
C LYS A 141 34.54 5.30 -12.50
N LYS A 142 33.52 4.66 -13.08
CA LYS A 142 33.48 3.21 -13.30
C LYS A 142 34.57 2.83 -14.31
N LYS A 143 35.49 1.91 -13.97
CA LYS A 143 36.34 1.23 -14.96
C LYS A 143 35.66 -0.09 -15.34
N LYS A 144 35.20 -0.17 -16.60
CA LYS A 144 34.80 -1.35 -17.39
C LYS A 144 34.39 -2.62 -16.63
N GLU A 145 33.09 -2.88 -16.59
CA GLU A 145 32.52 -4.24 -16.55
C GLU A 145 31.90 -4.65 -17.90
N ASP A 146 31.88 -3.76 -18.90
CA ASP A 146 31.33 -4.06 -20.23
C ASP A 146 32.25 -4.91 -21.14
N GLU A 147 33.41 -5.37 -20.64
CA GLU A 147 34.28 -6.31 -21.36
C GLU A 147 34.07 -7.79 -20.97
N ALA A 148 33.30 -8.08 -19.91
CA ALA A 148 33.02 -9.47 -19.52
C ALA A 148 31.79 -10.08 -20.23
N ALA A 149 30.91 -9.25 -20.83
CA ALA A 149 29.71 -9.72 -21.53
C ALA A 149 29.94 -10.12 -23.00
N LEU A 150 31.20 -10.12 -23.48
CA LEU A 150 31.57 -10.51 -24.85
C LEU A 150 32.47 -11.75 -24.93
N THR A 151 32.70 -12.45 -23.81
CA THR A 151 33.40 -13.75 -23.81
C THR A 151 32.69 -14.76 -22.91
N GLU A 152 31.42 -15.01 -23.18
CA GLU A 152 30.83 -16.34 -22.92
C GLU A 152 30.38 -16.92 -24.26
N ASN A 153 31.37 -17.44 -24.99
CA ASN A 153 31.19 -18.62 -25.80
C ASN A 153 32.52 -19.38 -25.81
N GLU A 154 32.40 -20.67 -25.58
CA GLU A 154 33.39 -21.74 -25.71
C GLU A 154 34.06 -22.28 -24.43
N ASN A 155 33.59 -23.50 -24.13
CA ASN A 155 34.24 -24.64 -23.47
C ASN A 155 34.08 -24.81 -21.97
N GLY A 156 33.20 -25.76 -21.62
CA GLY A 156 33.19 -26.41 -20.32
C GLY A 156 34.31 -27.45 -20.16
N THR A 157 34.64 -27.74 -18.90
CA THR A 157 34.80 -29.10 -18.36
C THR A 157 34.98 -29.05 -16.83
N ASN A 158 34.56 -30.14 -16.21
CA ASN A 158 34.38 -30.38 -14.77
C ASN A 158 35.67 -30.30 -13.92
N GLY A 159 35.51 -30.11 -12.61
CA GLY A 159 36.51 -30.51 -11.61
C GLY A 159 36.23 -29.98 -10.19
N GLU A 160 35.81 -30.88 -9.29
CA GLU A 160 35.77 -30.71 -7.83
C GLU A 160 37.18 -30.54 -7.23
N GLY A 161 37.31 -29.84 -6.09
CA GLY A 161 38.51 -29.96 -5.24
C GLY A 161 38.84 -28.78 -4.31
N ASP A 162 38.53 -28.96 -3.03
CA ASP A 162 39.22 -28.51 -1.81
C ASP A 162 39.53 -27.03 -1.48
N ALA A 163 39.14 -26.69 -0.25
CA ALA A 163 39.52 -25.52 0.50
C ALA A 163 40.74 -25.82 1.41
N ALA A 164 41.80 -24.98 1.36
CA ALA A 164 42.69 -24.73 2.50
C ALA A 164 43.66 -23.54 2.30
N ALA A 165 43.59 -22.59 3.25
CA ALA A 165 44.67 -21.89 3.97
C ALA A 165 45.71 -20.94 3.29
N LYS A 166 45.57 -19.64 3.63
CA LYS A 166 46.55 -18.61 4.10
C LYS A 166 48.01 -18.60 3.57
N LYS A 167 48.49 -17.42 3.09
CA LYS A 167 49.26 -16.43 3.90
C LYS A 167 49.70 -15.17 3.12
N ASP A 168 49.52 -14.03 3.80
CA ASP A 168 50.36 -12.84 3.98
C ASP A 168 51.18 -12.23 2.82
N GLY A 169 51.02 -10.92 2.64
CA GLY A 169 52.18 -10.03 2.49
C GLY A 169 52.20 -9.06 1.30
N ALA A 170 51.28 -8.12 1.22
CA ALA A 170 51.52 -6.81 0.57
C ALA A 170 50.49 -5.79 1.06
N ALA A 171 50.95 -4.62 1.49
CA ALA A 171 50.10 -3.49 1.86
C ALA A 171 49.26 -3.04 0.65
N PRO A 172 47.93 -2.94 0.76
CA PRO A 172 47.15 -2.22 -0.24
C PRO A 172 47.17 -0.74 0.10
N GLY A 173 47.75 0.07 -0.79
CA GLY A 173 47.59 1.52 -0.76
C GLY A 173 46.11 1.93 -0.93
N ASP A 174 45.78 3.09 -0.35
CA ASP A 174 44.47 3.71 -0.15
C ASP A 174 43.60 4.04 -1.39
N GLU A 175 43.68 3.30 -2.51
CA GLU A 175 42.98 3.66 -3.78
C GLU A 175 41.78 2.76 -4.18
N VAL A 176 41.16 2.03 -3.24
CA VAL A 176 40.15 1.00 -3.59
C VAL A 176 38.73 1.22 -3.03
N ALA A 177 38.44 2.22 -2.20
CA ALA A 177 37.13 2.25 -1.53
C ALA A 177 35.96 2.88 -2.31
N THR A 178 36.14 3.87 -3.20
CA THR A 178 35.03 4.74 -3.64
C THR A 178 34.42 4.44 -5.03
N LYS A 179 35.00 3.52 -5.80
CA LYS A 179 34.63 3.25 -7.19
C LYS A 179 33.18 2.76 -7.32
N GLY A 180 32.38 3.46 -8.15
CA GLY A 180 31.00 3.08 -8.47
C GLY A 180 29.92 3.59 -7.52
N ARG A 181 30.28 4.36 -6.48
CA ARG A 181 29.33 4.89 -5.48
C ARG A 181 28.44 6.01 -6.01
N GLY A 182 28.82 6.68 -7.10
CA GLY A 182 28.07 7.79 -7.69
C GLY A 182 26.83 7.42 -8.51
N ASP A 183 26.56 6.13 -8.76
CA ASP A 183 25.39 5.68 -9.52
C ASP A 183 24.18 5.35 -8.61
N ASP A 184 23.91 6.23 -7.64
CA ASP A 184 22.71 6.17 -6.79
C ASP A 184 21.85 7.43 -7.00
N TRP A 185 20.56 7.23 -7.20
CA TRP A 185 19.63 8.33 -7.51
C TRP A 185 19.56 9.40 -6.42
N LEU A 186 19.69 9.04 -5.13
CA LEU A 186 19.69 10.01 -4.03
C LEU A 186 20.84 11.01 -4.18
N ILE A 187 22.01 10.55 -4.61
CA ILE A 187 23.16 11.44 -4.84
C ILE A 187 22.85 12.43 -5.96
N TRP A 188 22.32 11.96 -7.08
CA TRP A 188 21.94 12.82 -8.22
C TRP A 188 20.82 13.79 -7.88
N GLU A 189 19.85 13.34 -7.07
CA GLU A 189 18.76 14.16 -6.57
C GLU A 189 19.27 15.29 -5.68
N CYS A 190 20.07 14.98 -4.66
CA CYS A 190 20.69 15.98 -3.79
C CYS A 190 21.63 16.90 -4.59
N PHE A 191 22.38 16.36 -5.55
CA PHE A 191 23.26 17.11 -6.46
C PHE A 191 22.50 18.20 -7.21
N VAL A 192 21.40 17.85 -7.88
CA VAL A 192 20.57 18.81 -8.63
C VAL A 192 19.86 19.78 -7.70
N LYS A 193 19.33 19.31 -6.56
CA LYS A 193 18.64 20.16 -5.58
C LYS A 193 19.55 21.24 -5.00
N ALA A 194 20.76 20.86 -4.55
CA ALA A 194 21.74 21.79 -4.02
C ALA A 194 22.11 22.89 -5.03
N VAL A 195 22.23 22.53 -6.31
CA VAL A 195 22.52 23.47 -7.38
C VAL A 195 21.39 24.47 -7.60
N GLY A 196 20.14 24.02 -7.59
CA GLY A 196 18.97 24.91 -7.70
C GLY A 196 18.95 25.96 -6.58
N GLU A 197 19.17 25.52 -5.34
CA GLU A 197 19.20 26.42 -4.17
C GLU A 197 20.38 27.41 -4.23
N LEU A 198 21.58 26.94 -4.60
CA LEU A 198 22.74 27.80 -4.80
C LEU A 198 22.50 28.81 -5.93
N TRP A 199 21.88 28.39 -7.03
CA TRP A 199 21.51 29.27 -8.13
C TRP A 199 20.58 30.39 -7.67
N ASN A 200 19.55 30.05 -6.90
CA ASN A 200 18.56 31.00 -6.38
C ASN A 200 19.18 31.97 -5.37
N SER A 201 20.20 31.54 -4.63
CA SER A 201 20.98 32.41 -3.74
C SER A 201 21.95 33.36 -4.48
N GLY A 202 22.12 33.21 -5.80
CA GLY A 202 22.99 34.03 -6.64
C GLY A 202 24.33 33.39 -7.01
N GLU A 203 24.66 32.21 -6.48
CA GLU A 203 25.87 31.46 -6.82
C GLU A 203 25.65 30.69 -8.14
N LYS A 204 26.09 31.26 -9.26
CA LYS A 204 25.81 30.71 -10.61
C LYS A 204 26.82 29.67 -11.12
N GLU A 205 28.05 29.67 -10.62
CA GLU A 205 29.11 28.73 -11.04
C GLU A 205 28.76 27.25 -10.81
N PRO A 206 28.19 26.84 -9.65
CA PRO A 206 27.73 25.46 -9.43
C PRO A 206 26.76 24.99 -10.51
N GLY A 207 25.85 25.84 -10.98
CA GLY A 207 24.91 25.53 -12.06
C GLY A 207 25.59 25.16 -13.37
N ARG A 208 26.60 25.94 -13.78
CA ARG A 208 27.37 25.68 -15.01
C ARG A 208 28.15 24.37 -14.91
N ALA A 209 28.85 24.16 -13.80
CA ALA A 209 29.62 22.94 -13.56
C ALA A 209 28.72 21.69 -13.48
N ALA A 210 27.55 21.80 -12.86
CA ALA A 210 26.59 20.70 -12.77
C ALA A 210 26.09 20.26 -14.15
N LEU A 211 25.72 21.21 -15.01
CA LEU A 211 25.27 20.92 -16.36
C LEU A 211 26.36 20.20 -17.17
N GLU A 212 27.61 20.67 -17.10
CA GLU A 212 28.75 20.02 -17.78
C GLU A 212 28.96 18.58 -17.30
N ILE A 213 28.89 18.35 -15.98
CA ILE A 213 29.02 17.00 -15.40
C ILE A 213 27.88 16.11 -15.90
N ILE A 214 26.62 16.56 -15.81
CA ILE A 214 25.45 15.78 -16.25
C ILE A 214 25.59 15.39 -17.72
N LEU A 215 25.89 16.35 -18.60
CA LEU A 215 26.04 16.10 -20.04
C LEU A 215 27.21 15.16 -20.34
N THR A 216 28.32 15.26 -19.59
CA THR A 216 29.46 14.33 -19.72
C THR A 216 29.04 12.90 -19.39
N HIS A 217 28.24 12.70 -18.34
CA HIS A 217 27.74 11.38 -17.97
C HIS A 217 26.69 10.85 -18.97
N CYS A 218 25.79 11.71 -19.46
CA CYS A 218 24.79 11.36 -20.49
C CYS A 218 25.43 10.92 -21.81
N THR A 219 26.58 11.51 -22.18
CA THR A 219 27.32 11.15 -23.40
C THR A 219 28.22 9.94 -23.21
N ALA A 220 28.79 9.75 -22.02
CA ALA A 220 29.62 8.59 -21.70
C ALA A 220 28.83 7.27 -21.74
N SER A 221 27.55 7.28 -21.34
CA SER A 221 26.67 6.13 -21.47
C SER A 221 25.25 6.57 -21.80
N SER A 222 24.88 6.40 -23.07
CA SER A 222 23.55 6.74 -23.58
C SER A 222 22.42 5.93 -22.91
N ALA A 223 22.74 4.79 -22.29
CA ALA A 223 21.78 3.93 -21.60
C ALA A 223 21.74 4.13 -20.07
N ALA A 224 22.58 4.99 -19.50
CA ALA A 224 22.62 5.18 -18.05
C ALA A 224 21.37 5.91 -17.55
N ARG A 225 20.58 5.27 -16.68
CA ARG A 225 19.31 5.83 -16.19
C ARG A 225 19.51 7.13 -15.42
N ASN A 226 20.36 7.11 -14.38
CA ASN A 226 20.46 8.21 -13.42
C ASN A 226 20.96 9.54 -14.02
N PRO A 227 22.02 9.59 -14.84
CA PRO A 227 22.45 10.86 -15.45
C PRO A 227 21.42 11.43 -16.42
N ASN A 228 20.77 10.58 -17.22
CA ASN A 228 19.74 11.02 -18.14
C ASN A 228 18.51 11.56 -17.38
N LEU A 229 18.12 10.93 -16.26
CA LEU A 229 17.03 11.42 -15.43
C LEU A 229 17.42 12.69 -14.65
N ALA A 230 18.69 12.81 -14.26
CA ALA A 230 19.22 14.00 -13.61
C ALA A 230 19.15 15.21 -14.55
N LEU A 231 19.35 15.04 -15.87
CA LEU A 231 19.15 16.11 -16.85
C LEU A 231 17.69 16.59 -16.87
N VAL A 232 16.71 15.69 -16.84
CA VAL A 232 15.29 16.03 -16.75
C VAL A 232 15.00 16.81 -15.46
N LYS A 233 15.46 16.29 -14.31
CA LYS A 233 15.33 16.98 -13.01
C LYS A 233 15.98 18.36 -13.04
N PHE A 234 17.17 18.47 -13.63
CA PHE A 234 17.89 19.73 -13.75
C PHE A 234 17.12 20.75 -14.58
N SER A 235 16.58 20.36 -15.74
CA SER A 235 15.71 21.22 -16.54
C SER A 235 14.43 21.63 -15.81
N SER A 236 13.86 20.73 -14.98
CA SER A 236 12.65 21.06 -14.20
C SER A 236 12.88 22.15 -13.16
N VAL A 237 14.07 22.22 -12.57
CA VAL A 237 14.43 23.26 -11.58
C VAL A 237 14.40 24.66 -12.20
N PHE A 238 14.66 24.78 -13.51
CA PHE A 238 14.74 26.06 -14.21
C PHE A 238 13.56 26.31 -15.17
N HIS A 239 12.52 25.47 -15.13
CA HIS A 239 11.40 25.55 -16.06
C HIS A 239 10.62 26.87 -15.91
N ASP A 240 10.17 27.18 -14.69
CA ASP A 240 9.34 28.38 -14.44
C ASP A 240 10.15 29.68 -14.56
N GLU A 241 11.41 29.66 -14.11
CA GLU A 241 12.25 30.86 -14.01
C GLU A 241 12.97 31.25 -15.32
N HIS A 242 12.93 30.40 -16.36
CA HIS A 242 13.55 30.61 -17.68
C HIS A 242 15.03 31.06 -17.62
N GLY A 243 15.72 30.75 -16.52
CA GLY A 243 16.93 31.45 -16.10
C GLY A 243 18.04 30.52 -15.68
N GLY A 244 18.08 29.28 -16.17
CA GLY A 244 19.14 28.31 -15.90
C GLY A 244 20.48 28.65 -16.58
N PRO A 245 21.53 27.85 -16.33
CA PRO A 245 22.80 27.97 -17.04
C PRO A 245 22.62 27.91 -18.57
N VAL A 246 23.49 28.63 -19.30
CA VAL A 246 23.49 28.59 -20.77
C VAL A 246 23.69 27.14 -21.25
N GLY A 247 22.85 26.68 -22.16
CA GLY A 247 22.87 25.32 -22.68
C GLY A 247 21.95 24.34 -21.93
N THR A 248 21.24 24.78 -20.89
CA THR A 248 20.19 23.97 -20.26
C THR A 248 19.05 23.75 -21.27
N PRO A 249 18.68 22.50 -21.57
CA PRO A 249 17.54 22.22 -22.44
C PRO A 249 16.23 22.57 -21.73
N THR A 250 15.17 22.86 -22.50
CA THR A 250 13.83 23.00 -21.93
C THR A 250 13.40 21.70 -21.28
N LEU A 251 12.41 21.76 -20.36
CA LEU A 251 11.89 20.55 -19.72
C LEU A 251 11.32 19.57 -20.75
N LEU A 252 10.58 20.09 -21.74
CA LEU A 252 10.07 19.30 -22.86
C LEU A 252 11.18 18.61 -23.65
N GLU A 253 12.25 19.33 -24.00
CA GLU A 253 13.41 18.79 -24.72
C GLU A 253 14.09 17.67 -23.93
N ALA A 254 14.32 17.88 -22.63
CA ALA A 254 14.91 16.89 -21.74
C ALA A 254 14.04 15.63 -21.62
N CYS A 255 12.71 15.78 -21.48
CA CYS A 255 11.76 14.67 -21.46
C CYS A 255 11.78 13.87 -22.78
N LYS A 256 11.81 14.55 -23.94
CA LYS A 256 11.92 13.89 -25.25
C LYS A 256 13.24 13.13 -25.41
N GLU A 257 14.36 13.73 -25.00
CA GLU A 257 15.66 13.08 -25.03
C GLU A 257 15.71 11.86 -24.12
N TYR A 258 15.15 11.96 -22.91
CA TYR A 258 15.03 10.83 -21.99
C TYR A 258 14.26 9.68 -22.62
N PHE A 259 13.06 9.95 -23.15
CA PHE A 259 12.25 8.94 -23.83
C PHE A 259 12.98 8.31 -25.02
N ALA A 260 13.72 9.09 -25.81
CA ALA A 260 14.46 8.57 -26.96
C ALA A 260 15.51 7.52 -26.57
N LYS A 261 16.05 7.60 -25.35
CA LYS A 261 17.07 6.69 -24.79
C LYS A 261 16.46 5.54 -23.98
N THR A 262 15.47 5.84 -23.15
CA THR A 262 14.94 4.90 -22.12
C THR A 262 13.50 4.47 -22.38
N GLY A 263 12.85 4.94 -23.46
CA GLY A 263 11.43 4.71 -23.73
C GLY A 263 11.00 3.25 -23.83
N THR A 264 11.93 2.33 -24.08
CA THR A 264 11.68 0.87 -24.09
C THR A 264 11.78 0.20 -22.71
N LYS A 265 12.12 0.95 -21.67
CA LYS A 265 12.26 0.46 -20.29
C LYS A 265 10.97 0.70 -19.52
N SER A 266 10.57 -0.25 -18.67
CA SER A 266 9.36 -0.15 -17.85
C SER A 266 9.37 1.03 -16.88
N ALA A 267 10.56 1.43 -16.41
CA ALA A 267 10.72 2.57 -15.49
C ALA A 267 10.45 3.94 -16.13
N CYS A 268 10.43 4.05 -17.47
CA CYS A 268 10.34 5.34 -18.17
C CYS A 268 9.11 6.15 -17.75
N PHE A 269 7.96 5.50 -17.57
CA PHE A 269 6.75 6.18 -17.10
C PHE A 269 6.92 6.77 -15.70
N GLU A 270 7.35 5.97 -14.73
CA GLU A 270 7.55 6.41 -13.35
C GLU A 270 8.59 7.53 -13.24
N ASP A 271 9.61 7.48 -14.09
CA ASP A 271 10.68 8.47 -14.13
C ASP A 271 10.19 9.83 -14.67
N LEU A 272 9.29 9.83 -15.66
CA LEU A 272 8.84 11.05 -16.33
C LEU A 272 7.54 11.64 -15.77
N LYS A 273 6.69 10.86 -15.09
CA LYS A 273 5.33 11.28 -14.74
C LYS A 273 5.25 12.65 -14.05
N VAL A 274 6.11 12.89 -13.04
CA VAL A 274 6.10 14.13 -12.25
C VAL A 274 6.51 15.33 -13.10
N TYR A 275 7.46 15.15 -14.02
CA TYR A 275 7.94 16.21 -14.90
C TYR A 275 6.97 16.52 -16.04
N LEU A 276 6.25 15.52 -16.54
CA LEU A 276 5.21 15.73 -17.55
C LEU A 276 3.99 16.46 -16.99
N GLU A 277 3.70 16.33 -15.69
CA GLU A 277 2.65 17.11 -15.03
C GLU A 277 3.00 18.60 -14.86
N MET A 278 4.29 18.96 -14.97
CA MET A 278 4.74 20.37 -14.92
C MET A 278 4.58 21.10 -16.26
N LEU A 279 4.51 20.36 -17.37
CA LEU A 279 4.44 20.92 -18.71
C LEU A 279 3.07 21.56 -19.00
N GLU A 280 3.07 22.58 -19.86
CA GLU A 280 1.84 23.17 -20.37
C GLU A 280 1.10 22.21 -21.33
N GLU A 281 -0.20 22.42 -21.54
CA GLU A 281 -1.02 21.56 -22.42
C GLU A 281 -0.42 21.41 -23.82
N THR A 282 0.05 22.50 -24.42
CA THR A 282 0.70 22.50 -25.74
C THR A 282 1.99 21.66 -25.77
N GLU A 283 2.81 21.76 -24.72
CA GLU A 283 4.03 20.97 -24.58
C GLU A 283 3.73 19.48 -24.37
N THR A 284 2.68 19.15 -23.61
CA THR A 284 2.26 17.76 -23.40
C THR A 284 1.75 17.11 -24.70
N GLU A 285 0.99 17.85 -25.51
CA GLU A 285 0.56 17.40 -26.85
C GLU A 285 1.77 17.17 -27.78
N GLU A 286 2.72 18.10 -27.76
CA GLU A 286 3.96 17.99 -28.54
C GLU A 286 4.81 16.78 -28.10
N PHE A 287 4.90 16.52 -26.80
CA PHE A 287 5.57 15.34 -26.25
C PHE A 287 4.90 14.04 -26.73
N LEU A 288 3.57 13.93 -26.59
CA LEU A 288 2.83 12.74 -27.01
C LEU A 288 2.99 12.47 -28.51
N LYS A 289 2.96 13.52 -29.33
CA LYS A 289 3.21 13.42 -30.77
C LYS A 289 4.62 12.92 -31.09
N PHE A 290 5.64 13.49 -30.43
CA PHE A 290 7.02 13.04 -30.58
C PHE A 290 7.18 11.56 -30.22
N VAL A 291 6.58 11.12 -29.10
CA VAL A 291 6.63 9.73 -28.65
C VAL A 291 6.00 8.80 -29.71
N ALA A 292 4.83 9.16 -30.24
CA ALA A 292 4.16 8.38 -31.28
C ALA A 292 5.03 8.25 -32.56
N GLU A 293 5.59 9.36 -33.05
CA GLU A 293 6.49 9.38 -34.21
C GLU A 293 7.74 8.50 -33.97
N ARG A 294 8.31 8.56 -32.76
CA ARG A 294 9.47 7.77 -32.37
C ARG A 294 9.17 6.27 -32.39
N ILE A 295 8.01 5.86 -31.89
CA ILE A 295 7.56 4.47 -31.88
C ILE A 295 7.34 3.96 -33.31
N SER A 296 6.72 4.76 -34.18
CA SER A 296 6.52 4.39 -35.58
C SER A 296 7.84 4.13 -36.33
N GLY A 297 8.92 4.82 -35.97
CA GLY A 297 10.25 4.63 -36.54
C GLY A 297 11.06 3.45 -35.98
N MET A 298 10.56 2.69 -34.99
CA MET A 298 11.30 1.57 -34.39
C MET A 298 11.42 0.37 -35.34
N SER A 299 12.41 -0.52 -35.15
CA SER A 299 12.52 -1.74 -35.98
C SER A 299 11.42 -2.76 -35.65
N GLU A 300 10.83 -3.35 -36.69
CA GLU A 300 9.88 -4.46 -36.60
C GLU A 300 10.46 -5.80 -37.11
N GLU A 301 11.68 -5.76 -37.64
CA GLU A 301 12.33 -6.89 -38.31
C GLU A 301 12.81 -7.95 -37.32
N THR A 302 13.27 -7.51 -36.14
CA THR A 302 13.83 -8.39 -35.11
C THR A 302 12.83 -8.59 -33.97
N GLU A 303 12.89 -9.75 -33.31
CA GLU A 303 12.08 -10.02 -32.11
C GLU A 303 12.37 -9.00 -31.00
N LYS A 304 13.65 -8.72 -30.73
CA LYS A 304 14.08 -7.70 -29.76
C LYS A 304 13.52 -6.31 -30.10
N GLY A 305 13.50 -5.94 -31.38
CA GLY A 305 12.90 -4.68 -31.85
C GLY A 305 11.39 -4.62 -31.59
N ARG A 306 10.67 -5.70 -31.90
CA ARG A 306 9.22 -5.83 -31.66
C ARG A 306 8.89 -5.76 -30.17
N VAL A 307 9.63 -6.46 -29.31
CA VAL A 307 9.47 -6.40 -27.85
C VAL A 307 9.73 -4.98 -27.34
N GLY A 308 10.82 -4.34 -27.79
CA GLY A 308 11.12 -2.95 -27.44
C GLY A 308 10.03 -1.98 -27.88
N ARG A 309 9.45 -2.18 -29.07
CA ARG A 309 8.31 -1.39 -29.57
C ARG A 309 7.09 -1.55 -28.69
N VAL A 310 6.73 -2.78 -28.30
CA VAL A 310 5.61 -3.04 -27.37
C VAL A 310 5.82 -2.28 -26.05
N ALA A 311 7.01 -2.38 -25.45
CA ALA A 311 7.32 -1.67 -24.20
C ALA A 311 7.21 -0.14 -24.34
N ALA A 312 7.71 0.43 -25.45
CA ALA A 312 7.58 1.86 -25.73
C ALA A 312 6.13 2.30 -25.95
N THR A 313 5.34 1.49 -26.67
CA THR A 313 3.89 1.73 -26.85
C THR A 313 3.14 1.69 -25.53
N ILE A 314 3.47 0.76 -24.64
CA ILE A 314 2.87 0.71 -23.29
C ILE A 314 3.17 1.99 -22.51
N ASN A 315 4.43 2.44 -22.47
CA ASN A 315 4.79 3.70 -21.83
C ASN A 315 4.04 4.89 -22.44
N HIS A 316 3.92 4.93 -23.77
CA HIS A 316 3.11 5.94 -24.45
C HIS A 316 1.66 5.94 -23.98
N TYR A 317 1.02 4.77 -23.86
CA TYR A 317 -0.34 4.66 -23.36
C TYR A 317 -0.47 5.02 -21.87
N LYS A 318 0.55 4.76 -21.05
CA LYS A 318 0.60 5.28 -19.67
C LYS A 318 0.65 6.82 -19.66
N PHE A 319 1.42 7.45 -20.55
CA PHE A 319 1.43 8.91 -20.71
C PHE A 319 0.09 9.46 -21.22
N ILE A 320 -0.55 8.81 -22.19
CA ILE A 320 -1.90 9.19 -22.64
C ILE A 320 -2.90 9.08 -21.49
N TYR A 321 -2.80 8.04 -20.67
CA TYR A 321 -3.66 7.91 -19.50
C TYR A 321 -3.45 9.09 -18.54
N LEU A 322 -2.22 9.34 -18.12
CA LEU A 322 -1.85 10.43 -17.20
C LEU A 322 -2.30 11.80 -17.71
N LEU A 323 -2.01 12.10 -18.97
CA LEU A 323 -2.19 13.43 -19.52
C LEU A 323 -3.62 13.66 -20.01
N THR A 324 -4.33 12.62 -20.46
CA THR A 324 -5.60 12.77 -21.18
C THR A 324 -6.78 12.03 -20.54
N MET A 325 -6.58 10.86 -19.94
CA MET A 325 -7.69 10.08 -19.34
C MET A 325 -7.93 10.46 -17.88
N SER A 326 -6.86 10.61 -17.10
CA SER A 326 -6.91 10.96 -15.68
C SER A 326 -7.61 12.30 -15.38
N PRO A 327 -7.52 13.35 -16.22
CA PRO A 327 -8.26 14.60 -16.00
C PRO A 327 -9.76 14.54 -16.28
N ILE A 328 -10.27 13.44 -16.87
CA ILE A 328 -11.69 13.36 -17.25
C ILE A 328 -12.55 13.33 -15.98
N THR A 329 -13.45 14.30 -15.85
CA THR A 329 -14.46 14.36 -14.79
C THR A 329 -15.88 14.30 -15.37
N PRO A 330 -16.89 13.86 -14.61
CA PRO A 330 -18.29 13.94 -15.03
C PRO A 330 -18.76 15.39 -15.25
N PRO A 331 -19.80 15.61 -16.07
CA PRO A 331 -20.56 14.61 -16.85
C PRO A 331 -19.80 14.16 -18.11
N LEU A 332 -19.97 12.88 -18.50
CA LEU A 332 -19.36 12.35 -19.73
C LEU A 332 -20.18 12.75 -20.96
N THR A 333 -19.56 13.47 -21.90
CA THR A 333 -20.13 13.71 -23.24
C THR A 333 -19.91 12.50 -24.14
N GLU A 334 -20.69 12.39 -25.23
CA GLU A 334 -20.51 11.31 -26.22
C GLU A 334 -19.09 11.27 -26.80
N GLU A 335 -18.47 12.44 -27.02
CA GLU A 335 -17.10 12.57 -27.49
C GLU A 335 -16.08 12.00 -26.48
N VAL A 336 -16.27 12.28 -25.19
CA VAL A 336 -15.42 11.76 -24.12
C VAL A 336 -15.56 10.25 -23.98
N VAL A 337 -16.78 9.73 -24.06
CA VAL A 337 -17.05 8.28 -24.06
C VAL A 337 -16.40 7.60 -25.26
N SER A 338 -16.48 8.21 -26.45
CA SER A 338 -15.82 7.71 -27.65
C SER A 338 -14.30 7.65 -27.48
N LYS A 339 -13.69 8.72 -26.96
CA LYS A 339 -12.25 8.81 -26.68
C LYS A 339 -11.78 7.76 -25.68
N LEU A 340 -12.53 7.56 -24.59
CA LEU A 340 -12.26 6.50 -23.61
C LEU A 340 -12.34 5.11 -24.25
N ASN A 341 -13.39 4.84 -25.04
CA ASN A 341 -13.55 3.57 -25.73
C ASN A 341 -12.42 3.31 -26.75
N GLU A 342 -11.95 4.33 -27.46
CA GLU A 342 -10.82 4.23 -28.37
C GLU A 342 -9.53 3.87 -27.62
N PHE A 343 -9.24 4.54 -26.50
CA PHE A 343 -8.11 4.22 -25.63
C PHE A 343 -8.17 2.76 -25.14
N ILE A 344 -9.31 2.35 -24.56
CA ILE A 344 -9.52 1.01 -24.00
C ILE A 344 -9.35 -0.06 -25.08
N THR A 345 -9.97 0.15 -26.25
CA THR A 345 -9.92 -0.79 -27.38
C THR A 345 -8.51 -0.91 -27.94
N SER A 346 -7.78 0.20 -28.03
CA SER A 346 -6.42 0.20 -28.58
C SER A 346 -5.41 -0.43 -27.62
N ALA A 347 -5.54 -0.19 -26.31
CA ALA A 347 -4.76 -0.88 -25.28
C ALA A 347 -4.98 -2.41 -25.34
N LEU A 348 -6.22 -2.86 -25.53
CA LEU A 348 -6.55 -4.28 -25.69
C LEU A 348 -5.96 -4.91 -26.96
N LYS A 349 -5.91 -4.16 -28.06
CA LYS A 349 -5.26 -4.60 -29.31
C LYS A 349 -3.75 -4.73 -29.15
N ILE A 350 -3.11 -3.83 -28.41
CA ILE A 350 -1.67 -3.91 -28.08
C ILE A 350 -1.40 -5.21 -27.33
N TYR A 351 -2.15 -5.51 -26.27
CA TYR A 351 -2.05 -6.79 -25.56
C TYR A 351 -2.20 -7.98 -26.52
N THR A 352 -3.29 -8.03 -27.29
CA THR A 352 -3.59 -9.15 -28.19
C THR A 352 -2.49 -9.40 -29.22
N SER A 353 -1.96 -8.33 -29.84
CA SER A 353 -0.89 -8.44 -30.84
C SER A 353 0.44 -8.90 -30.24
N SER A 354 0.72 -8.53 -28.99
CA SER A 354 1.96 -8.87 -28.29
C SER A 354 2.05 -10.33 -27.83
N LEU A 355 0.92 -11.03 -27.70
CA LEU A 355 0.86 -12.43 -27.23
C LEU A 355 1.73 -13.39 -28.05
N SER A 356 1.90 -13.08 -29.34
CA SER A 356 2.74 -13.87 -30.26
C SER A 356 4.23 -13.82 -29.91
N LEU A 357 4.67 -12.83 -29.11
CA LEU A 357 6.08 -12.62 -28.77
C LEU A 357 6.50 -13.38 -27.50
N GLY A 358 5.56 -13.77 -26.63
CA GLY A 358 5.87 -14.37 -25.34
C GLY A 358 5.89 -15.90 -25.31
N TYR A 359 6.12 -16.56 -26.44
CA TYR A 359 6.11 -18.03 -26.54
C TYR A 359 7.29 -18.71 -25.82
N ASN A 360 8.42 -18.00 -25.65
CA ASN A 360 9.61 -18.49 -24.95
C ASN A 360 9.69 -18.04 -23.48
N LEU A 361 8.68 -17.33 -22.96
CA LEU A 361 8.68 -16.85 -21.58
C LEU A 361 8.50 -18.01 -20.58
N LEU A 362 9.14 -17.90 -19.43
CA LEU A 362 8.91 -18.86 -18.35
C LEU A 362 7.47 -18.72 -17.84
N PRO A 363 6.86 -19.79 -17.30
CA PRO A 363 5.52 -19.72 -16.72
C PRO A 363 5.38 -18.68 -15.58
N THR A 364 6.50 -18.30 -14.96
CA THR A 364 6.60 -17.30 -13.90
C THR A 364 6.69 -15.87 -14.42
N ASP A 365 7.03 -15.68 -15.70
CA ASP A 365 7.20 -14.35 -16.29
C ASP A 365 5.84 -13.81 -16.79
N THR A 366 5.71 -12.49 -16.77
CA THR A 366 4.56 -11.78 -17.36
C THR A 366 4.75 -11.61 -18.86
N GLN A 367 3.66 -11.64 -19.63
CA GLN A 367 3.71 -11.35 -21.06
C GLN A 367 4.11 -9.88 -21.30
N TYR A 368 4.76 -9.62 -22.43
CA TYR A 368 5.24 -8.28 -22.79
C TYR A 368 4.14 -7.22 -22.88
N GLY A 369 2.89 -7.62 -23.14
CA GLY A 369 1.74 -6.72 -23.26
C GLY A 369 0.80 -6.69 -22.06
N ASP A 370 1.12 -7.33 -20.94
CA ASP A 370 0.22 -7.43 -19.78
C ASP A 370 -0.24 -6.06 -19.29
N ASP A 371 0.68 -5.09 -19.15
CA ASP A 371 0.38 -3.71 -18.75
C ASP A 371 -0.63 -3.04 -19.70
N ALA A 372 -0.64 -3.36 -21.00
CA ALA A 372 -1.63 -2.81 -21.92
C ALA A 372 -3.04 -3.36 -21.63
N ALA A 373 -3.16 -4.62 -21.22
CA ALA A 373 -4.44 -5.18 -20.79
C ALA A 373 -4.88 -4.54 -19.46
N LEU A 374 -3.96 -4.30 -18.53
CA LEU A 374 -4.24 -3.60 -17.28
C LEU A 374 -4.72 -2.17 -17.54
N LEU A 375 -4.08 -1.42 -18.45
CA LEU A 375 -4.53 -0.08 -18.87
C LEU A 375 -5.93 -0.11 -19.50
N SER A 376 -6.25 -1.15 -20.28
CA SER A 376 -7.60 -1.35 -20.81
C SER A 376 -8.62 -1.52 -19.68
N VAL A 377 -8.31 -2.35 -18.68
CA VAL A 377 -9.14 -2.55 -17.48
C VAL A 377 -9.27 -1.26 -16.67
N MET A 378 -8.20 -0.48 -16.50
CA MET A 378 -8.27 0.82 -15.82
C MET A 378 -9.25 1.78 -16.51
N GLY A 379 -9.22 1.84 -17.84
CA GLY A 379 -10.17 2.63 -18.62
C GLY A 379 -11.62 2.13 -18.48
N LEU A 380 -11.83 0.80 -18.44
CA LEU A 380 -13.16 0.20 -18.23
C LEU A 380 -13.73 0.50 -16.84
N VAL A 381 -12.93 0.34 -15.78
CA VAL A 381 -13.34 0.66 -14.40
C VAL A 381 -13.71 2.14 -14.31
N ARG A 382 -12.91 3.02 -14.93
CA ARG A 382 -13.21 4.45 -15.00
C ARG A 382 -14.50 4.72 -15.77
N LEU A 383 -14.71 4.08 -16.92
CA LEU A 383 -15.95 4.21 -17.70
C LEU A 383 -17.18 3.78 -16.88
N SER A 384 -17.09 2.67 -16.14
CA SER A 384 -18.16 2.21 -15.25
C SER A 384 -18.48 3.22 -14.15
N THR A 385 -17.44 3.78 -13.53
CA THR A 385 -17.56 4.70 -12.38
C THR A 385 -18.08 6.08 -12.79
N LEU A 386 -17.66 6.59 -13.95
CA LEU A 386 -18.02 7.93 -14.42
C LEU A 386 -19.34 7.98 -15.21
N SER A 387 -19.88 6.82 -15.62
CA SER A 387 -21.16 6.75 -16.33
C SER A 387 -22.34 7.15 -15.42
N ASP A 388 -23.32 7.86 -15.97
CA ASP A 388 -24.57 8.19 -15.30
C ASP A 388 -25.77 7.80 -16.20
N PRO A 389 -26.61 6.81 -15.81
CA PRO A 389 -26.44 5.97 -14.63
C PRO A 389 -25.22 5.03 -14.77
N PRO A 390 -24.61 4.62 -13.65
CA PRO A 390 -23.48 3.70 -13.68
C PRO A 390 -23.82 2.36 -14.35
N SER A 391 -22.92 1.87 -15.22
CA SER A 391 -23.11 0.63 -15.98
C SER A 391 -22.22 -0.50 -15.47
N PRO A 392 -22.75 -1.73 -15.28
CA PRO A 392 -21.94 -2.89 -14.91
C PRO A 392 -21.19 -3.51 -16.11
N ILE A 393 -21.56 -3.17 -17.35
CA ILE A 393 -21.00 -3.79 -18.57
C ILE A 393 -19.46 -3.70 -18.61
N PRO A 394 -18.82 -2.54 -18.34
CA PRO A 394 -17.36 -2.46 -18.37
C PRO A 394 -16.68 -3.35 -17.31
N LEU A 395 -17.34 -3.60 -16.17
CA LEU A 395 -16.82 -4.52 -15.15
C LEU A 395 -16.85 -5.97 -15.64
N TYR A 396 -17.93 -6.40 -16.31
CA TYR A 396 -17.97 -7.72 -16.96
C TYR A 396 -16.89 -7.87 -18.03
N GLN A 397 -16.71 -6.87 -18.89
CA GLN A 397 -15.62 -6.85 -19.89
C GLN A 397 -14.26 -6.98 -19.22
N SER A 398 -14.06 -6.29 -18.09
CA SER A 398 -12.82 -6.39 -17.29
C SER A 398 -12.59 -7.80 -16.78
N THR A 399 -13.62 -8.51 -16.30
CA THR A 399 -13.46 -9.91 -15.86
C THR A 399 -13.01 -10.83 -16.99
N ILE A 400 -13.49 -10.62 -18.23
CA ILE A 400 -13.09 -11.42 -19.39
C ILE A 400 -11.62 -11.14 -19.73
N ILE A 401 -11.21 -9.88 -19.77
CA ILE A 401 -9.82 -9.47 -20.06
C ILE A 401 -8.86 -10.05 -19.02
N LEU A 402 -9.17 -9.88 -17.73
CA LEU A 402 -8.31 -10.35 -16.64
C LEU A 402 -8.20 -11.88 -16.60
N ASN A 403 -9.29 -12.62 -16.83
CA ASN A 403 -9.23 -14.08 -16.91
C ASN A 403 -8.38 -14.55 -18.09
N THR A 404 -8.53 -13.92 -19.27
CA THR A 404 -7.72 -14.22 -20.45
C THR A 404 -6.24 -13.92 -20.20
N LEU A 405 -5.92 -12.80 -19.55
CA LEU A 405 -4.55 -12.48 -19.14
C LEU A 405 -4.00 -13.56 -18.21
N LEU A 406 -4.75 -13.94 -17.17
CA LEU A 406 -4.32 -14.92 -16.18
C LEU A 406 -4.17 -16.35 -16.74
N GLN A 407 -4.69 -16.66 -17.93
CA GLN A 407 -4.38 -17.90 -18.63
C GLN A 407 -2.96 -17.92 -19.19
N LYS A 408 -2.42 -16.75 -19.58
CA LYS A 408 -1.08 -16.59 -20.16
C LYS A 408 -0.05 -16.21 -19.10
N SER A 409 -0.43 -15.33 -18.17
CA SER A 409 0.42 -14.82 -17.09
C SER A 409 -0.17 -15.23 -15.73
N LYS A 410 0.01 -16.52 -15.38
CA LYS A 410 -0.69 -17.16 -14.24
C LYS A 410 -0.43 -16.49 -12.88
N HIS A 411 0.73 -15.85 -12.75
CA HIS A 411 1.25 -15.25 -11.52
C HIS A 411 1.21 -13.72 -11.52
N ASN A 412 0.56 -13.09 -12.52
CA ASN A 412 0.39 -11.64 -12.54
C ASN A 412 -0.48 -11.19 -11.35
N TYR A 413 0.15 -10.63 -10.33
CA TYR A 413 -0.50 -10.30 -9.06
C TYR A 413 -1.45 -9.10 -9.19
N GLU A 414 -1.15 -8.13 -10.04
CA GLU A 414 -2.02 -6.97 -10.28
C GLU A 414 -3.34 -7.41 -10.89
N ALA A 415 -3.29 -8.29 -11.90
CA ALA A 415 -4.48 -8.86 -12.50
C ALA A 415 -5.29 -9.71 -11.51
N LEU A 416 -4.63 -10.46 -10.62
CA LEU A 416 -5.30 -11.20 -9.55
C LEU A 416 -6.02 -10.28 -8.56
N LEU A 417 -5.36 -9.21 -8.10
CA LEU A 417 -5.92 -8.24 -7.15
C LEU A 417 -7.11 -7.48 -7.76
N LEU A 418 -6.98 -7.01 -9.00
CA LEU A 418 -8.06 -6.36 -9.74
C LEU A 418 -9.24 -7.29 -9.97
N LEU A 419 -8.98 -8.55 -10.34
CA LEU A 419 -10.04 -9.52 -10.58
C LEU A 419 -10.82 -9.84 -9.29
N VAL A 420 -10.12 -9.98 -8.16
CA VAL A 420 -10.76 -10.12 -6.84
C VAL A 420 -11.68 -8.92 -6.58
N ARG A 421 -11.21 -7.69 -6.74
CA ARG A 421 -12.00 -6.48 -6.48
C ARG A 421 -13.19 -6.33 -7.41
N ILE A 422 -13.01 -6.56 -8.71
CA ILE A 422 -14.11 -6.50 -9.69
C ILE A 422 -15.16 -7.58 -9.39
N TYR A 423 -14.76 -8.80 -9.03
CA TYR A 423 -15.72 -9.81 -8.59
C TYR A 423 -16.46 -9.42 -7.32
N LEU A 424 -15.79 -8.77 -6.37
CA LEU A 424 -16.46 -8.23 -5.19
C LEU A 424 -17.47 -7.15 -5.59
N LEU A 425 -17.11 -6.20 -6.45
CA LEU A 425 -18.02 -5.16 -6.95
C LEU A 425 -19.27 -5.75 -7.62
N LEU A 426 -19.09 -6.77 -8.46
CA LEU A 426 -20.17 -7.52 -9.13
C LEU A 426 -20.94 -8.47 -8.19
N GLY A 427 -20.57 -8.57 -6.91
CA GLY A 427 -21.18 -9.47 -5.93
C GLY A 427 -20.91 -10.96 -6.17
N ALA A 428 -19.99 -11.30 -7.07
CA ALA A 428 -19.51 -12.66 -7.35
C ALA A 428 -18.47 -13.13 -6.30
N ILE A 429 -18.82 -13.02 -5.02
CA ILE A 429 -17.92 -13.28 -3.88
C ILE A 429 -17.33 -14.71 -3.91
N PRO A 430 -18.07 -15.77 -4.25
CA PRO A 430 -17.50 -17.10 -4.40
C PRO A 430 -16.34 -17.18 -5.39
N LEU A 431 -16.42 -16.47 -6.53
CA LEU A 431 -15.32 -16.43 -7.51
C LEU A 431 -14.12 -15.63 -6.97
N ALA A 432 -14.36 -14.51 -6.28
CA ALA A 432 -13.29 -13.77 -5.59
C ALA A 432 -12.52 -14.67 -4.59
N MET A 433 -13.25 -15.51 -3.82
CA MET A 433 -12.66 -16.49 -2.89
C MET A 433 -11.94 -17.66 -3.57
N GLU A 434 -12.15 -17.90 -4.87
CA GLU A 434 -11.39 -18.88 -5.66
C GLU A 434 -10.10 -18.30 -6.21
N ILE A 435 -10.12 -17.02 -6.59
CA ILE A 435 -8.95 -16.32 -7.14
C ILE A 435 -7.97 -15.92 -6.04
N TYR A 436 -8.45 -15.39 -4.91
CA TYR A 436 -7.60 -14.83 -3.85
C TYR A 436 -6.50 -15.78 -3.34
N PRO A 437 -6.73 -17.09 -3.11
CA PRO A 437 -5.67 -18.01 -2.67
C PRO A 437 -4.48 -18.12 -3.63
N ARG A 438 -4.65 -17.80 -4.93
CA ARG A 438 -3.56 -17.80 -5.92
C ARG A 438 -2.48 -16.76 -5.63
N LEU A 439 -2.81 -15.69 -4.91
CA LEU A 439 -1.85 -14.66 -4.47
C LEU A 439 -0.87 -15.19 -3.41
N ASN A 440 -1.20 -16.30 -2.74
CA ASN A 440 -0.34 -16.93 -1.72
C ASN A 440 0.10 -15.95 -0.61
N ILE A 441 -0.81 -15.06 -0.20
CA ILE A 441 -0.61 -14.03 0.84
C ILE A 441 -0.23 -14.69 2.17
N LYS A 442 0.92 -14.31 2.73
CA LYS A 442 1.47 -14.89 3.96
C LYS A 442 2.08 -13.83 4.87
N GLN A 443 2.09 -14.13 6.18
CA GLN A 443 2.79 -13.33 7.19
C GLN A 443 2.40 -11.85 7.08
N ILE A 444 3.37 -10.93 7.08
CA ILE A 444 3.13 -9.48 7.03
C ILE A 444 2.22 -9.04 5.87
N GLN A 445 2.15 -9.80 4.77
CA GLN A 445 1.24 -9.50 3.67
C GLN A 445 -0.24 -9.58 4.08
N ASN A 446 -0.60 -10.30 5.15
CA ASN A 446 -1.97 -10.28 5.67
C ASN A 446 -2.33 -8.94 6.32
N ASP A 447 -1.35 -8.19 6.82
CA ASP A 447 -1.57 -6.84 7.36
C ASP A 447 -1.63 -5.79 6.25
N THR A 448 -0.90 -6.01 5.15
CA THR A 448 -0.79 -5.05 4.06
C THR A 448 -1.78 -5.28 2.92
N LEU A 449 -2.08 -6.54 2.54
CA LEU A 449 -2.81 -6.90 1.32
C LEU A 449 -4.13 -7.66 1.54
N ALA A 450 -4.39 -8.24 2.73
CA ALA A 450 -5.62 -9.02 2.92
C ALA A 450 -6.90 -8.18 2.81
N HIS A 451 -6.78 -6.85 2.94
CA HIS A 451 -7.86 -5.90 2.78
C HIS A 451 -8.51 -5.92 1.38
N PHE A 452 -7.83 -6.47 0.36
CA PHE A 452 -8.39 -6.69 -0.98
C PHE A 452 -9.60 -7.64 -0.98
N LEU A 453 -9.61 -8.65 -0.10
CA LEU A 453 -10.72 -9.60 0.05
C LEU A 453 -11.48 -9.43 1.37
N LEU A 454 -10.77 -9.29 2.49
CA LEU A 454 -11.34 -9.51 3.82
C LEU A 454 -12.15 -8.32 4.36
N THR A 455 -12.00 -7.14 3.78
CA THR A 455 -12.78 -5.95 4.17
C THR A 455 -14.28 -6.23 4.03
N ARG A 456 -15.04 -6.13 5.13
CA ARG A 456 -16.49 -6.40 5.19
C ARG A 456 -16.90 -7.84 4.84
N ILE A 457 -15.98 -8.79 4.80
CA ILE A 457 -16.24 -10.14 4.28
C ILE A 457 -17.35 -10.89 5.02
N SER A 458 -17.50 -10.66 6.33
CA SER A 458 -18.58 -11.23 7.14
C SER A 458 -19.96 -10.71 6.75
N ALA A 459 -20.03 -9.50 6.18
CA ALA A 459 -21.26 -8.91 5.66
C ALA A 459 -21.44 -9.13 4.14
N LEU A 460 -20.42 -9.59 3.42
CA LEU A 460 -20.54 -9.90 1.98
C LEU A 460 -20.96 -11.35 1.75
N HIS A 461 -20.36 -12.30 2.46
CA HIS A 461 -20.64 -13.71 2.26
C HIS A 461 -20.46 -14.54 3.55
N PRO A 462 -21.30 -14.30 4.57
CA PRO A 462 -21.17 -14.99 5.86
C PRO A 462 -21.28 -16.50 5.71
N SER A 463 -22.19 -17.01 4.87
CA SER A 463 -22.51 -18.43 4.72
C SER A 463 -21.37 -19.30 4.17
N SER A 464 -20.30 -18.73 3.61
CA SER A 464 -19.21 -19.48 3.02
C SER A 464 -18.30 -20.15 4.05
N ASN A 465 -18.07 -21.45 3.90
CA ASN A 465 -17.13 -22.21 4.74
C ASN A 465 -15.66 -21.78 4.56
N ARG A 466 -15.36 -20.93 3.57
CA ARG A 466 -13.99 -20.42 3.33
C ARG A 466 -13.70 -19.13 4.11
N THR A 467 -14.71 -18.41 4.59
CA THR A 467 -14.54 -17.11 5.26
C THR A 467 -13.78 -17.25 6.58
N GLU A 468 -14.18 -18.18 7.46
CA GLU A 468 -13.52 -18.38 8.76
C GLU A 468 -12.05 -18.78 8.63
N PRO A 469 -11.66 -19.74 7.78
CA PRO A 469 -10.26 -20.12 7.64
C PRO A 469 -9.37 -18.97 7.16
N LEU A 470 -9.88 -18.14 6.24
CA LEU A 470 -9.14 -16.99 5.72
C LEU A 470 -8.95 -15.90 6.78
N LEU A 471 -9.99 -15.57 7.55
CA LEU A 471 -9.88 -14.62 8.68
C LEU A 471 -8.92 -15.14 9.75
N LYS A 472 -8.97 -16.43 10.05
CA LYS A 472 -8.09 -17.06 11.03
C LYS A 472 -6.62 -17.02 10.61
N GLU A 473 -6.32 -17.27 9.34
CA GLU A 473 -4.95 -17.17 8.82
C GLU A 473 -4.46 -15.70 8.84
N ALA A 474 -5.32 -14.74 8.47
CA ALA A 474 -4.96 -13.32 8.53
C ALA A 474 -4.65 -12.84 9.96
N LEU A 475 -5.40 -13.31 10.97
CA LEU A 475 -5.19 -12.97 12.38
C LEU A 475 -3.91 -13.59 12.99
N LYS A 476 -3.39 -14.67 12.41
CA LYS A 476 -2.26 -15.44 12.97
C LYS A 476 -0.97 -14.61 13.10
N ILE A 477 -0.81 -13.61 12.24
CA ILE A 477 0.41 -12.81 12.11
C ILE A 477 0.62 -11.93 13.34
N TYR A 478 -0.46 -11.46 13.98
CA TYR A 478 -0.39 -10.59 15.14
C TYR A 478 0.13 -11.34 16.37
N GLU A 479 -0.38 -12.55 16.62
CA GLU A 479 0.12 -13.39 17.71
C GLU A 479 1.55 -13.90 17.42
N THR A 480 1.85 -14.23 16.16
CA THR A 480 3.20 -14.63 15.75
C THR A 480 4.22 -13.50 15.99
N SER A 481 3.90 -12.28 15.59
CA SER A 481 4.72 -11.09 15.82
C SER A 481 4.96 -10.84 17.31
N ARG A 482 3.91 -10.94 18.12
CA ARG A 482 3.98 -10.80 19.59
C ARG A 482 4.92 -11.82 20.23
N ILE A 483 4.90 -13.07 19.77
CA ILE A 483 5.74 -14.15 20.31
C ILE A 483 7.20 -14.03 19.84
N GLN A 484 7.42 -13.65 18.57
CA GLN A 484 8.76 -13.65 17.98
C GLN A 484 9.59 -12.40 18.30
N THR A 485 8.96 -11.24 18.44
CA THR A 485 9.66 -9.95 18.67
C THR A 485 10.63 -9.99 19.85
N PRO A 486 10.26 -10.50 21.05
CA PRO A 486 11.19 -10.56 22.18
C PRO A 486 12.46 -11.38 21.87
N GLY A 487 12.32 -12.49 21.14
CA GLY A 487 13.46 -13.31 20.72
C GLY A 487 14.39 -12.58 19.76
N MET A 488 13.84 -11.79 18.83
CA MET A 488 14.63 -10.96 17.91
C MET A 488 15.38 -9.85 18.64
N LEU A 489 14.79 -9.26 19.69
CA LEU A 489 15.48 -8.26 20.52
C LEU A 489 16.64 -8.87 21.31
N VAL A 490 16.49 -10.09 21.85
CA VAL A 490 17.60 -10.79 22.51
C VAL A 490 18.74 -11.04 21.53
N LEU A 491 18.44 -11.52 20.32
CA LEU A 491 19.44 -11.74 19.28
C LEU A 491 20.15 -10.44 18.85
N ALA A 492 19.42 -9.32 18.78
CA ALA A 492 20.00 -8.02 18.46
C ALA A 492 20.99 -7.55 19.54
N TYR A 493 20.68 -7.76 20.81
CA TYR A 493 21.62 -7.50 21.92
C TYR A 493 22.88 -8.36 21.79
N GLU A 494 22.73 -9.67 21.56
CA GLU A 494 23.84 -10.61 21.44
C GLU A 494 24.76 -10.33 20.25
N ARG A 495 24.20 -9.87 19.12
CA ARG A 495 24.93 -9.57 17.89
C ARG A 495 25.45 -8.14 17.79
N GLY A 496 25.05 -7.25 18.70
CA GLY A 496 25.43 -5.84 18.65
C GLY A 496 24.71 -5.03 17.57
N SER A 497 23.57 -5.52 17.06
CA SER A 497 22.75 -4.87 16.03
C SER A 497 21.81 -3.82 16.63
N TYR A 498 22.38 -2.83 17.34
CA TYR A 498 21.61 -1.93 18.21
C TYR A 498 20.66 -0.98 17.45
N ALA A 499 21.08 -0.44 16.31
CA ALA A 499 20.25 0.46 15.49
C ALA A 499 18.96 -0.24 15.00
N GLN A 500 19.06 -1.54 14.66
CA GLN A 500 17.91 -2.33 14.21
C GLN A 500 16.87 -2.58 15.32
N MET A 501 17.25 -2.45 16.60
CA MET A 501 16.34 -2.72 17.72
C MET A 501 15.17 -1.74 17.76
N MET A 502 15.39 -0.48 17.39
CA MET A 502 14.31 0.52 17.32
C MET A 502 13.30 0.13 16.25
N GLY A 503 13.78 -0.30 15.08
CA GLY A 503 12.93 -0.82 14.00
C GLY A 503 12.13 -2.06 14.42
N PHE A 504 12.69 -2.97 15.22
CA PHE A 504 11.93 -4.14 15.72
C PHE A 504 10.83 -3.74 16.70
N VAL A 505 11.09 -2.76 17.59
CA VAL A 505 10.06 -2.26 18.52
C VAL A 505 8.98 -1.50 17.78
N GLU A 506 9.34 -0.65 16.82
CA GLU A 506 8.39 0.07 15.98
C GLU A 506 7.54 -0.92 15.17
N PHE A 507 8.16 -1.89 14.50
CA PHE A 507 7.46 -2.93 13.75
C PHE A 507 6.45 -3.66 14.63
N ALA A 508 6.85 -4.09 15.83
CA ALA A 508 5.94 -4.76 16.75
C ALA A 508 4.81 -3.85 17.21
N GLY A 509 5.10 -2.57 17.49
CA GLY A 509 4.11 -1.54 17.80
C GLY A 509 3.10 -1.39 16.67
N ARG A 510 3.57 -1.20 15.43
CA ARG A 510 2.73 -1.04 14.23
C ARG A 510 1.85 -2.24 13.94
N VAL A 511 2.39 -3.45 14.05
CA VAL A 511 1.62 -4.69 13.84
C VAL A 511 0.60 -4.89 14.97
N SER A 512 0.99 -4.65 16.22
CA SER A 512 0.08 -4.78 17.37
C SER A 512 -1.04 -3.75 17.36
N GLY A 513 -0.76 -2.52 16.93
CA GLY A 513 -1.73 -1.42 16.80
C GLY A 513 -2.41 -1.36 15.43
N SER A 514 -2.28 -2.38 14.59
CA SER A 514 -2.82 -2.34 13.22
C SER A 514 -4.35 -2.23 13.21
N VAL A 515 -4.89 -1.34 12.38
CA VAL A 515 -6.32 -1.23 12.12
C VAL A 515 -6.89 -2.53 11.53
N CYS A 516 -6.13 -3.22 10.68
CA CYS A 516 -6.53 -4.50 10.09
C CYS A 516 -6.75 -5.58 11.16
N ARG A 517 -5.95 -5.59 12.22
CA ARG A 517 -6.15 -6.49 13.37
C ARG A 517 -7.54 -6.31 13.97
N GLY A 518 -7.91 -5.05 14.23
CA GLY A 518 -9.22 -4.70 14.78
C GLY A 518 -10.35 -5.09 13.82
N MET A 519 -10.19 -4.78 12.54
CA MET A 519 -11.16 -5.15 11.50
C MET A 519 -11.39 -6.66 11.46
N TRP A 520 -10.34 -7.48 11.37
CA TRP A 520 -10.46 -8.94 11.32
C TRP A 520 -11.11 -9.51 12.58
N GLU A 521 -10.85 -8.92 13.75
CA GLU A 521 -11.51 -9.31 14.99
C GLU A 521 -13.02 -9.03 14.96
N ILE A 522 -13.42 -7.86 14.48
CA ILE A 522 -14.82 -7.46 14.32
C ILE A 522 -15.51 -8.38 13.29
N GLU A 523 -14.91 -8.58 12.12
CA GLU A 523 -15.43 -9.45 11.07
C GLU A 523 -15.62 -10.89 11.58
N ARG A 524 -14.68 -11.40 12.37
CA ARG A 524 -14.76 -12.74 12.96
C ARG A 524 -15.90 -12.86 13.97
N ARG A 525 -16.10 -11.87 14.84
CA ARG A 525 -17.22 -11.84 15.80
C ARG A 525 -18.58 -11.74 15.11
N ARG A 526 -18.68 -10.86 14.10
CA ARG A 526 -19.87 -10.75 13.25
C ARG A 526 -20.18 -12.07 12.54
N LEU A 527 -19.16 -12.73 11.99
CA LEU A 527 -19.31 -14.02 11.32
C LEU A 527 -19.88 -15.09 12.26
N ALA A 528 -19.35 -15.23 13.49
CA ALA A 528 -19.87 -16.20 14.45
C ALA A 528 -21.31 -15.91 14.91
N ARG A 529 -21.71 -14.63 14.91
CA ARG A 529 -23.09 -14.24 15.24
C ARG A 529 -24.06 -14.54 14.11
N LEU A 530 -23.66 -14.29 12.85
CA LEU A 530 -24.42 -14.67 11.67
C LEU A 530 -24.40 -16.19 11.41
N ARG A 531 -23.44 -16.92 12.01
CA ARG A 531 -23.28 -18.38 11.92
C ARG A 531 -23.01 -18.99 13.30
N PRO A 532 -24.06 -19.24 14.09
CA PRO A 532 -23.94 -19.72 15.46
C PRO A 532 -23.15 -21.03 15.62
N SER A 533 -23.07 -21.87 14.58
CA SER A 533 -22.23 -23.07 14.55
C SER A 533 -20.73 -22.79 14.80
N LEU A 534 -20.25 -21.59 14.45
CA LEU A 534 -18.87 -21.15 14.67
C LEU A 534 -18.65 -20.58 16.07
N ALA A 535 -19.69 -20.08 16.74
CA ALA A 535 -19.57 -19.40 18.03
C ALA A 535 -18.96 -20.28 19.13
N ALA A 536 -19.28 -21.58 19.14
CA ALA A 536 -18.75 -22.53 20.12
C ALA A 536 -17.24 -22.81 19.96
N GLN A 537 -16.66 -22.54 18.78
CA GLN A 537 -15.27 -22.87 18.45
C GLN A 537 -14.36 -21.63 18.48
N GLN A 538 -14.94 -20.44 18.68
CA GLN A 538 -14.23 -19.18 18.53
C GLN A 538 -13.62 -18.69 19.85
N LYS A 539 -12.31 -18.48 19.85
CA LYS A 539 -11.62 -17.73 20.92
C LYS A 539 -11.42 -16.28 20.48
N ASN A 540 -12.19 -15.39 21.07
CA ASN A 540 -12.09 -13.95 20.80
C ASN A 540 -10.71 -13.39 21.19
N GLY A 541 -10.24 -12.45 20.37
CA GLY A 541 -9.02 -11.69 20.56
C GLY A 541 -9.35 -10.34 21.18
N GLU A 542 -8.31 -9.53 21.36
CA GLU A 542 -8.44 -8.17 21.89
C GLU A 542 -9.06 -7.23 20.84
N LEU A 543 -10.04 -6.45 21.28
CA LEU A 543 -10.62 -5.36 20.50
C LEU A 543 -9.80 -4.08 20.69
N ILE A 544 -9.77 -3.23 19.66
CA ILE A 544 -9.19 -1.88 19.75
C ILE A 544 -9.96 -1.07 20.80
N ARG A 545 -9.24 -0.42 21.71
CA ARG A 545 -9.82 0.46 22.74
C ARG A 545 -9.86 1.91 22.28
N ASP A 546 -10.71 2.67 22.95
CA ASP A 546 -10.85 4.09 22.66
C ASP A 546 -9.61 4.88 23.06
N ASP A 547 -8.97 4.46 24.15
CA ASP A 547 -7.72 5.00 24.72
C ASP A 547 -6.44 4.43 24.07
N ASP A 548 -6.56 3.57 23.05
CA ASP A 548 -5.40 3.18 22.26
C ASP A 548 -4.95 4.40 21.42
N GLU A 549 -3.77 4.94 21.76
CA GLU A 549 -3.21 6.15 21.15
C GLU A 549 -2.49 5.87 19.81
N ASN A 550 -2.00 4.65 19.61
CA ASN A 550 -1.13 4.29 18.47
C ASN A 550 -1.81 3.26 17.56
N ILE A 551 -2.74 3.72 16.73
CA ILE A 551 -3.40 2.90 15.71
C ILE A 551 -2.74 3.15 14.36
N TRP A 552 -2.33 2.08 13.70
CA TRP A 552 -1.56 2.15 12.46
C TRP A 552 -2.36 1.57 11.30
N ASP A 553 -2.36 2.28 10.18
CA ASP A 553 -2.80 1.73 8.91
C ASP A 553 -1.58 1.28 8.10
N ASN A 554 -1.41 -0.03 7.98
CA ASN A 554 -0.29 -0.63 7.24
C ASN A 554 -0.74 -1.17 5.88
N ARG A 555 -1.97 -0.89 5.43
CA ARG A 555 -2.47 -1.37 4.15
C ARG A 555 -1.69 -0.75 2.99
N ASP A 556 -1.35 -1.59 2.01
CA ASP A 556 -0.69 -1.14 0.79
C ASP A 556 -1.72 -0.90 -0.31
N PHE A 557 -2.04 0.37 -0.53
CA PHE A 557 -2.94 0.82 -1.60
C PHE A 557 -2.21 1.11 -2.92
N GLY A 558 -0.87 1.06 -2.93
CA GLY A 558 -0.02 1.39 -4.09
C GLY A 558 0.46 0.17 -4.88
N VAL A 559 0.01 -1.04 -4.52
CA VAL A 559 0.45 -2.30 -5.13
C VAL A 559 -0.07 -2.52 -6.56
N VAL A 560 -1.20 -1.91 -6.94
CA VAL A 560 -1.78 -2.02 -8.28
C VAL A 560 -1.33 -0.81 -9.10
N ILE A 561 -1.03 -1.02 -10.39
CA ILE A 561 -0.69 0.06 -11.32
C ILE A 561 -1.65 1.25 -11.21
N SER A 562 -1.08 2.45 -11.09
CA SER A 562 -1.81 3.71 -11.16
C SER A 562 -1.10 4.67 -12.09
N CYS A 563 -1.84 5.19 -13.06
CA CYS A 563 -1.39 6.22 -14.00
C CYS A 563 -2.16 7.54 -13.78
N GLU A 564 -2.79 7.70 -12.61
CA GLU A 564 -3.52 8.92 -12.26
C GLU A 564 -2.56 10.09 -12.05
N ARG A 565 -3.00 11.31 -12.35
CA ARG A 565 -2.28 12.53 -12.01
C ARG A 565 -2.18 12.67 -10.49
N SER A 566 -1.13 13.33 -10.04
CA SER A 566 -0.92 13.64 -8.62
C SER A 566 -2.07 14.40 -7.96
N ALA A 567 -2.82 15.19 -8.73
CA ALA A 567 -3.99 15.94 -8.27
C ALA A 567 -5.29 15.11 -8.16
N GLN A 568 -5.33 13.89 -8.70
CA GLN A 568 -6.51 13.01 -8.71
C GLN A 568 -6.43 11.98 -7.58
N SER A 569 -7.58 11.42 -7.20
CA SER A 569 -7.62 10.28 -6.29
C SER A 569 -6.88 9.08 -6.91
N PRO A 570 -6.14 8.28 -6.13
CA PRO A 570 -5.49 7.07 -6.62
C PRO A 570 -6.46 6.12 -7.34
N PHE A 571 -5.97 5.41 -8.35
CA PHE A 571 -6.80 4.47 -9.12
C PHE A 571 -7.46 3.39 -8.24
N GLU A 572 -6.77 2.95 -7.16
CA GLU A 572 -7.30 1.96 -6.21
C GLU A 572 -8.68 2.34 -5.64
N GLU A 573 -8.93 3.64 -5.46
CA GLU A 573 -10.19 4.12 -4.88
C GLU A 573 -11.39 3.80 -5.78
N THR A 574 -11.18 3.77 -7.10
CA THR A 574 -12.26 3.59 -8.10
C THR A 574 -12.89 2.19 -8.08
N PHE A 575 -12.16 1.18 -7.59
CA PHE A 575 -12.65 -0.19 -7.47
C PHE A 575 -12.75 -0.68 -6.02
N ARG A 576 -12.63 0.23 -5.04
CA ARG A 576 -12.76 -0.06 -3.62
C ARG A 576 -14.22 -0.37 -3.24
N LEU A 577 -14.41 -1.22 -2.23
CA LEU A 577 -15.73 -1.53 -1.68
C LEU A 577 -16.17 -0.45 -0.70
N GLY A 578 -16.65 0.68 -1.24
CA GLY A 578 -17.16 1.80 -0.48
C GLY A 578 -16.09 2.52 0.34
N ALA A 579 -16.54 3.23 1.38
CA ALA A 579 -15.68 3.98 2.29
C ALA A 579 -14.57 3.12 2.93
N THR A 580 -13.38 3.68 3.08
CA THR A 580 -12.22 3.00 3.70
C THR A 580 -12.40 2.92 5.21
N PRO A 581 -12.55 1.72 5.79
CA PRO A 581 -12.57 1.58 7.25
C PRO A 581 -11.23 2.02 7.82
N GLY A 582 -11.23 2.95 8.78
CA GLY A 582 -10.03 3.43 9.46
C GLY A 582 -10.13 3.26 10.97
N GLU A 583 -9.50 4.18 11.69
CA GLU A 583 -9.48 4.17 13.15
C GLU A 583 -10.89 4.33 13.75
N ASN A 584 -11.69 5.25 13.24
CA ASN A 584 -13.02 5.52 13.78
C ASN A 584 -13.96 4.35 13.53
N TRP A 585 -13.87 3.72 12.35
CA TRP A 585 -14.58 2.49 12.04
C TRP A 585 -14.24 1.39 13.03
N ALA A 586 -12.94 1.15 13.26
CA ALA A 586 -12.50 0.10 14.16
C ALA A 586 -12.89 0.39 15.63
N LYS A 587 -12.78 1.64 16.10
CA LYS A 587 -13.22 2.05 17.45
C LYS A 587 -14.73 1.95 17.61
N GLY A 588 -15.50 2.42 16.63
CA GLY A 588 -16.97 2.39 16.65
C GLY A 588 -17.52 0.97 16.72
N PHE A 589 -17.08 0.08 15.84
CA PHE A 589 -17.50 -1.32 15.87
C PHE A 589 -16.90 -2.10 17.05
N SER A 590 -15.70 -1.76 17.53
CA SER A 590 -15.18 -2.33 18.79
C SER A 590 -16.07 -1.95 19.99
N ALA A 591 -16.59 -0.72 20.03
CA ALA A 591 -17.53 -0.29 21.06
C ALA A 591 -18.86 -1.08 20.99
N VAL A 592 -19.37 -1.33 19.77
CA VAL A 592 -20.52 -2.22 19.55
C VAL A 592 -20.23 -3.63 20.08
N GLU A 593 -19.10 -4.23 19.72
CA GLU A 593 -18.78 -5.61 20.15
C GLU A 593 -18.60 -5.70 21.67
N ARG A 594 -18.07 -4.67 22.34
CA ARG A 594 -18.04 -4.60 23.81
C ARG A 594 -19.43 -4.51 24.43
N LEU A 595 -20.34 -3.78 23.79
CA LEU A 595 -21.74 -3.73 24.24
C LEU A 595 -22.40 -5.10 24.11
N VAL A 596 -22.10 -5.85 23.03
CA VAL A 596 -22.54 -7.23 22.86
C VAL A 596 -21.96 -8.15 23.94
N GLU A 597 -20.67 -8.04 24.26
CA GLU A 597 -20.04 -8.78 25.36
C GLU A 597 -20.70 -8.47 26.71
N TYR A 598 -21.01 -7.20 26.97
CA TYR A 598 -21.76 -6.78 28.15
C TYR A 598 -23.15 -7.41 28.19
N PHE A 599 -23.88 -7.45 27.07
CA PHE A 599 -25.19 -8.09 27.02
C PHE A 599 -25.12 -9.60 27.27
N LEU A 600 -24.04 -10.27 26.86
CA LEU A 600 -23.86 -11.70 27.11
C LEU A 600 -23.52 -12.00 28.56
N ASN A 601 -22.63 -11.22 29.19
CA ASN A 601 -22.22 -11.42 30.58
C ASN A 601 -22.03 -10.09 31.35
N PRO A 602 -23.12 -9.48 31.86
CA PRO A 602 -23.04 -8.18 32.55
C PRO A 602 -22.22 -8.18 33.85
N THR A 603 -22.01 -9.36 34.45
CA THR A 603 -21.31 -9.50 35.74
C THR A 603 -19.79 -9.55 35.61
N THR A 604 -19.27 -9.91 34.43
CA THR A 604 -17.83 -10.05 34.19
C THR A 604 -17.20 -8.80 33.57
N VAL A 605 -17.99 -7.95 32.93
CA VAL A 605 -17.53 -6.75 32.24
C VAL A 605 -18.18 -5.56 32.95
N GLY A 606 -17.38 -4.71 33.60
CA GLY A 606 -17.84 -3.71 34.57
C GLY A 606 -18.99 -2.82 34.09
N GLY A 607 -19.82 -2.32 35.03
CA GLY A 607 -21.08 -1.63 34.72
C GLY A 607 -20.99 -0.31 33.96
N SER A 608 -19.80 0.22 33.65
CA SER A 608 -19.59 1.49 32.94
C SER A 608 -19.50 1.36 31.42
N ILE A 609 -19.71 0.16 30.86
CA ILE A 609 -19.56 -0.10 29.41
C ILE A 609 -20.61 0.66 28.60
N PRO A 610 -21.91 0.61 28.93
CA PRO A 610 -22.90 1.36 28.17
C PRO A 610 -22.58 2.86 28.10
N GLU A 611 -22.15 3.49 29.19
CA GLU A 611 -21.76 4.90 29.22
C GLU A 611 -20.53 5.17 28.35
N HIS A 612 -19.52 4.29 28.39
CA HIS A 612 -18.34 4.42 27.55
C HIS A 612 -18.68 4.29 26.06
N VAL A 613 -19.50 3.30 25.69
CA VAL A 613 -19.96 3.11 24.31
C VAL A 613 -20.75 4.32 23.82
N LEU A 614 -21.61 4.90 24.66
CA LEU A 614 -22.31 6.14 24.34
C LEU A 614 -21.35 7.29 24.07
N SER A 615 -20.29 7.45 24.88
CA SER A 615 -19.27 8.47 24.67
C SER A 615 -18.58 8.31 23.31
N VAL A 616 -18.15 7.08 22.99
CA VAL A 616 -17.46 6.78 21.72
C VAL A 616 -18.37 7.02 20.52
N LEU A 617 -19.56 6.43 20.51
CA LEU A 617 -20.48 6.54 19.38
C LEU A 617 -20.99 7.98 19.18
N SER A 618 -21.22 8.73 20.25
CA SER A 618 -21.65 10.13 20.13
C SER A 618 -20.57 11.01 19.50
N ARG A 619 -19.29 10.76 19.82
CA ARG A 619 -18.16 11.47 19.21
C ARG A 619 -18.06 11.15 17.72
N ILE A 620 -18.12 9.86 17.35
CA ILE A 620 -18.00 9.42 15.95
C ILE A 620 -19.17 9.92 15.10
N LEU A 621 -20.41 9.71 15.56
CA LEU A 621 -21.62 10.10 14.80
C LEU A 621 -21.76 11.61 14.61
N ALA A 622 -21.11 12.42 15.45
CA ALA A 622 -21.12 13.89 15.35
C ALA A 622 -20.00 14.44 14.44
N ASP A 623 -18.99 13.64 14.09
CA ASP A 623 -17.84 14.07 13.30
C ASP A 623 -17.97 13.60 11.84
N GLU A 624 -18.18 14.55 10.93
CA GLU A 624 -18.31 14.29 9.49
C GLU A 624 -17.07 13.57 8.91
N LYS A 625 -15.86 13.87 9.41
CA LYS A 625 -14.64 13.21 8.94
C LYS A 625 -14.57 11.76 9.41
N ALA A 626 -14.98 11.49 10.65
CA ALA A 626 -15.07 10.12 11.16
C ALA A 626 -16.12 9.31 10.38
N MET A 627 -17.25 9.94 10.03
CA MET A 627 -18.32 9.31 9.27
C MET A 627 -17.94 8.96 7.84
N ALA A 628 -16.91 9.59 7.27
CA ALA A 628 -16.38 9.23 5.95
C ALA A 628 -15.80 7.80 5.88
N GLU A 629 -15.51 7.16 7.01
CA GLU A 629 -15.02 5.77 7.06
C GLU A 629 -16.13 4.71 6.98
N PHE A 630 -17.41 5.12 7.05
CA PHE A 630 -18.56 4.23 7.17
C PHE A 630 -19.43 4.23 5.90
N ALA A 631 -19.93 3.06 5.52
CA ALA A 631 -21.01 2.95 4.55
C ALA A 631 -22.34 3.45 5.18
N PRO A 632 -23.32 3.90 4.38
CA PRO A 632 -24.59 4.42 4.90
C PRO A 632 -25.32 3.47 5.87
N VAL A 633 -25.37 2.17 5.55
CA VAL A 633 -25.97 1.15 6.44
C VAL A 633 -25.19 0.96 7.74
N GLU A 634 -23.87 1.16 7.73
CA GLU A 634 -23.02 1.09 8.93
C GLU A 634 -23.30 2.29 9.85
N ALA A 635 -23.53 3.48 9.29
CA ALA A 635 -23.91 4.69 10.04
C ALA A 635 -25.29 4.55 10.73
N GLU A 636 -26.28 4.03 10.00
CA GLU A 636 -27.61 3.71 10.55
C GLU A 636 -27.50 2.67 11.67
N TYR A 637 -26.69 1.62 11.45
CA TYR A 637 -26.41 0.59 12.44
C TYR A 637 -25.85 1.20 13.74
N LEU A 638 -24.82 2.04 13.65
CA LEU A 638 -24.21 2.67 14.83
C LEU A 638 -25.21 3.56 15.59
N SER A 639 -26.04 4.30 14.87
CA SER A 639 -27.09 5.15 15.46
C SER A 639 -28.09 4.32 16.27
N ILE A 640 -28.49 3.15 15.76
CA ILE A 640 -29.39 2.24 16.48
C ILE A 640 -28.69 1.63 17.70
N MET A 641 -27.42 1.26 17.58
CA MET A 641 -26.64 0.74 18.72
C MET A 641 -26.42 1.79 19.82
N GLN A 642 -26.28 3.07 19.47
CA GLN A 642 -26.25 4.17 20.43
C GLN A 642 -27.59 4.27 21.19
N LEU A 643 -28.73 4.11 20.51
CA LEU A 643 -30.05 4.06 21.16
C LEU A 643 -30.20 2.82 22.06
N ALA A 644 -29.68 1.67 21.65
CA ALA A 644 -29.69 0.45 22.46
C ALA A 644 -28.86 0.62 23.75
N ALA A 645 -27.65 1.19 23.65
CA ALA A 645 -26.83 1.54 24.81
C ALA A 645 -27.58 2.52 25.74
N THR A 646 -28.20 3.56 25.17
CA THR A 646 -29.00 4.55 25.93
C THR A 646 -30.14 3.88 26.68
N ALA A 647 -30.85 2.94 26.06
CA ALA A 647 -31.96 2.23 26.71
C ALA A 647 -31.50 1.41 27.93
N THR A 648 -30.24 0.98 27.97
CA THR A 648 -29.70 0.20 29.11
C THR A 648 -29.29 1.06 30.30
N THR A 649 -29.01 2.35 30.11
CA THR A 649 -28.65 3.29 31.19
C THR A 649 -29.86 4.02 31.77
N ILE A 650 -30.98 4.07 31.05
CA ILE A 650 -32.20 4.76 31.50
C ILE A 650 -32.90 4.00 32.63
N THR A 651 -33.12 4.70 33.74
CA THR A 651 -33.94 4.24 34.87
C THR A 651 -35.40 4.68 34.79
N GLU A 652 -35.69 5.80 34.13
CA GLU A 652 -37.04 6.37 34.00
C GLU A 652 -37.87 5.67 32.90
N GLN A 653 -39.04 5.14 33.24
CA GLN A 653 -39.89 4.40 32.30
C GLN A 653 -40.38 5.19 31.10
N LYS A 654 -40.67 6.50 31.24
CA LYS A 654 -41.15 7.36 30.15
C LYS A 654 -40.06 7.57 29.10
N SER A 655 -38.84 7.87 29.56
CA SER A 655 -37.65 8.02 28.72
C SER A 655 -37.28 6.69 28.04
N LEU A 656 -37.35 5.56 28.75
CA LEU A 656 -37.11 4.23 28.18
C LEU A 656 -38.10 3.92 27.06
N LYS A 657 -39.40 4.20 27.27
CA LYS A 657 -40.43 4.03 26.25
C LYS A 657 -40.15 4.88 25.00
N SER A 658 -39.73 6.14 25.18
CA SER A 658 -39.38 7.02 24.06
C SER A 658 -38.20 6.47 23.26
N THR A 659 -37.14 6.01 23.93
CA THR A 659 -35.96 5.43 23.27
C THR A 659 -36.30 4.14 22.51
N LEU A 660 -37.09 3.24 23.10
CA LEU A 660 -37.53 2.01 22.41
C LEU A 660 -38.41 2.32 21.19
N SER A 661 -39.28 3.33 21.28
CA SER A 661 -40.05 3.78 20.12
C SER A 661 -39.17 4.36 19.01
N LYS A 662 -38.09 5.08 19.37
CA LYS A 662 -37.10 5.57 18.40
C LYS A 662 -36.38 4.42 17.70
N ILE A 663 -35.91 3.41 18.46
CA ILE A 663 -35.30 2.20 17.88
C ILE A 663 -36.26 1.55 16.87
N HIS A 664 -37.53 1.36 17.26
CA HIS A 664 -38.53 0.77 16.38
C HIS A 664 -38.76 1.60 15.10
N SER A 665 -38.86 2.93 15.20
CA SER A 665 -39.05 3.80 14.02
C SER A 665 -37.82 3.93 13.13
N SER A 666 -36.63 3.70 13.68
CA SER A 666 -35.34 3.81 12.99
C SER A 666 -34.86 2.48 12.41
N LEU A 667 -35.64 1.39 12.50
CA LEU A 667 -35.25 0.12 11.90
C LEU A 667 -35.03 0.28 10.38
N PRO A 668 -33.92 -0.24 9.84
CA PRO A 668 -33.60 -0.12 8.43
C PRO A 668 -34.59 -0.90 7.57
N LYS A 669 -34.73 -0.50 6.31
CA LYS A 669 -35.59 -1.17 5.33
C LYS A 669 -34.76 -2.13 4.47
N PRO A 670 -35.35 -3.23 3.97
CA PRO A 670 -34.68 -4.08 3.00
C PRO A 670 -34.28 -3.27 1.75
N PRO A 671 -33.05 -3.43 1.24
CA PRO A 671 -32.61 -2.77 0.02
C PRO A 671 -33.45 -3.23 -1.19
N PRO A 672 -33.72 -2.35 -2.16
CA PRO A 672 -34.42 -2.74 -3.38
C PRO A 672 -33.54 -3.66 -4.24
N ALA A 673 -34.17 -4.54 -5.02
CA ALA A 673 -33.44 -5.43 -5.95
C ALA A 673 -32.58 -4.65 -6.97
N ALA A 674 -32.98 -3.43 -7.34
CA ALA A 674 -32.21 -2.57 -8.23
C ALA A 674 -30.82 -2.18 -7.68
N SER A 675 -30.60 -2.27 -6.36
CA SER A 675 -29.30 -2.00 -5.73
C SER A 675 -28.21 -3.00 -6.10
N ILE A 676 -28.52 -4.05 -6.88
CA ILE A 676 -27.49 -4.93 -7.45
C ILE A 676 -26.68 -4.26 -8.56
N ASN A 677 -27.18 -3.16 -9.15
CA ASN A 677 -26.54 -2.44 -10.23
C ASN A 677 -26.05 -1.05 -9.78
N PRO A 678 -24.86 -0.61 -10.19
CA PRO A 678 -23.81 -1.39 -10.89
C PRO A 678 -23.03 -2.33 -9.96
N HIS A 679 -23.16 -2.12 -8.63
CA HIS A 679 -22.29 -2.69 -7.61
C HIS A 679 -23.07 -3.57 -6.63
N ALA A 680 -23.20 -4.85 -6.94
CA ALA A 680 -24.02 -5.79 -6.17
C ALA A 680 -23.53 -6.06 -4.75
N TRP A 681 -22.29 -5.73 -4.42
CA TRP A 681 -21.80 -5.79 -3.04
C TRP A 681 -22.63 -4.94 -2.08
N VAL A 682 -23.19 -3.81 -2.54
CA VAL A 682 -23.99 -2.89 -1.71
C VAL A 682 -25.23 -3.60 -1.19
N TYR A 683 -25.91 -4.36 -2.05
CA TYR A 683 -27.07 -5.17 -1.70
C TYR A 683 -26.71 -6.23 -0.63
N LEU A 684 -25.66 -7.02 -0.90
CA LEU A 684 -25.20 -8.08 0.01
C LEU A 684 -24.77 -7.53 1.39
N HIS A 685 -23.97 -6.47 1.38
CA HIS A 685 -23.49 -5.81 2.59
C HIS A 685 -24.65 -5.27 3.44
N THR A 686 -25.60 -4.59 2.80
CA THR A 686 -26.77 -4.01 3.47
C THR A 686 -27.62 -5.11 4.14
N GLU A 687 -28.00 -6.16 3.41
CA GLU A 687 -28.84 -7.24 3.95
C GLU A 687 -28.17 -7.92 5.17
N ASN A 688 -26.89 -8.29 5.07
CA ASN A 688 -26.22 -8.99 6.16
C ASN A 688 -25.90 -8.07 7.35
N MET A 689 -25.66 -6.78 7.14
CA MET A 689 -25.54 -5.80 8.24
C MET A 689 -26.85 -5.66 9.02
N ILE A 690 -27.99 -5.63 8.32
CA ILE A 690 -29.30 -5.61 8.98
C ILE A 690 -29.54 -6.92 9.74
N LEU A 691 -29.19 -8.07 9.17
CA LEU A 691 -29.32 -9.35 9.85
C LEU A 691 -28.47 -9.45 11.13
N ASP A 692 -27.25 -8.89 11.10
CA ASP A 692 -26.39 -8.81 12.28
C ASP A 692 -27.01 -7.92 13.36
N LEU A 693 -27.52 -6.75 12.98
CA LEU A 693 -28.23 -5.84 13.89
C LEU A 693 -29.45 -6.52 14.53
N VAL A 694 -30.26 -7.21 13.71
CA VAL A 694 -31.42 -7.97 14.19
C VAL A 694 -30.98 -9.04 15.19
N ALA A 695 -29.91 -9.79 14.90
CA ALA A 695 -29.39 -10.80 15.80
C ALA A 695 -28.98 -10.21 17.16
N ILE A 696 -28.28 -9.07 17.18
CA ILE A 696 -27.90 -8.38 18.41
C ILE A 696 -29.12 -7.90 19.18
N LEU A 697 -30.03 -7.17 18.51
CA LEU A 697 -31.19 -6.58 19.18
C LEU A 697 -32.10 -7.65 19.80
N GLN A 698 -32.34 -8.74 19.05
CA GLN A 698 -33.26 -9.79 19.43
C GLN A 698 -32.67 -10.75 20.46
N ALA A 699 -31.43 -11.23 20.25
CA ALA A 699 -30.83 -12.26 21.09
C ALA A 699 -30.06 -11.70 22.31
N HIS A 700 -29.55 -10.47 22.22
CA HIS A 700 -28.64 -9.94 23.24
C HIS A 700 -29.21 -8.72 23.96
N PHE A 701 -29.77 -7.73 23.26
CA PHE A 701 -30.27 -6.50 23.88
C PHE A 701 -31.62 -6.67 24.60
N MET A 702 -32.62 -7.25 23.93
CA MET A 702 -33.98 -7.39 24.47
C MET A 702 -34.07 -7.99 25.89
N PRO A 703 -33.30 -9.03 26.26
CA PRO A 703 -33.30 -9.57 27.62
C PRO A 703 -33.00 -8.55 28.73
N HIS A 704 -32.32 -7.44 28.42
CA HIS A 704 -31.96 -6.39 29.39
C HIS A 704 -33.02 -5.30 29.56
N VAL A 705 -34.09 -5.33 28.75
CA VAL A 705 -35.11 -4.28 28.75
C VAL A 705 -36.32 -4.69 29.61
N LYS A 706 -36.61 -3.92 30.66
CA LYS A 706 -37.69 -4.23 31.63
C LYS A 706 -39.11 -3.91 31.14
N GLN A 707 -39.29 -3.40 29.91
CA GLN A 707 -40.58 -2.94 29.38
C GLN A 707 -41.21 -3.92 28.37
N LYS A 708 -41.95 -4.92 28.89
CA LYS A 708 -42.46 -6.08 28.13
C LYS A 708 -43.31 -5.75 26.89
N LYS A 709 -44.15 -4.71 26.95
CA LYS A 709 -45.06 -4.42 25.82
C LYS A 709 -44.29 -3.97 24.58
N LEU A 710 -43.40 -2.99 24.74
CA LEU A 710 -42.60 -2.45 23.63
C LEU A 710 -41.54 -3.42 23.16
N THR A 711 -40.97 -4.25 24.05
CA THR A 711 -40.04 -5.31 23.62
C THR A 711 -40.74 -6.35 22.76
N ASN A 712 -42.01 -6.67 23.02
CA ASN A 712 -42.78 -7.58 22.17
C ASN A 712 -43.10 -6.96 20.80
N GLU A 713 -43.47 -5.68 20.76
CA GLU A 713 -43.70 -4.93 19.52
C GLU A 713 -42.40 -4.87 18.68
N LEU A 714 -41.28 -4.52 19.30
CA LEU A 714 -39.97 -4.50 18.65
C LEU A 714 -39.54 -5.88 18.18
N SER A 715 -39.70 -6.93 18.99
CA SER A 715 -39.40 -8.31 18.59
C SER A 715 -40.20 -8.73 17.36
N ALA A 716 -41.49 -8.42 17.31
CA ALA A 716 -42.33 -8.73 16.16
C ALA A 716 -41.88 -7.98 14.90
N ALA A 717 -41.47 -6.72 15.03
CA ALA A 717 -40.93 -5.93 13.93
C ALA A 717 -39.58 -6.49 13.43
N LEU A 718 -38.68 -6.88 14.33
CA LEU A 718 -37.40 -7.50 13.99
C LEU A 718 -37.58 -8.87 13.30
N ASP A 719 -38.50 -9.69 13.78
CA ASP A 719 -38.86 -10.98 13.15
C ASP A 719 -39.43 -10.77 11.74
N ALA A 720 -40.31 -9.77 11.57
CA ALA A 720 -40.86 -9.41 10.27
C ALA A 720 -39.76 -8.93 9.31
N LEU A 721 -38.84 -8.07 9.79
CA LEU A 721 -37.71 -7.57 9.02
C LEU A 721 -36.79 -8.72 8.57
N LYS A 722 -36.37 -9.59 9.50
CA LYS A 722 -35.55 -10.78 9.19
C LYS A 722 -36.21 -11.68 8.13
N LYS A 723 -37.51 -11.95 8.27
CA LYS A 723 -38.26 -12.76 7.29
C LYS A 723 -38.32 -12.08 5.92
N ALA A 724 -38.55 -10.77 5.88
CA ALA A 724 -38.59 -10.00 4.64
C ALA A 724 -37.24 -10.05 3.91
N ILE A 725 -36.14 -9.85 4.63
CA ILE A 725 -34.77 -9.93 4.07
C ILE A 725 -34.51 -11.31 3.45
N ILE A 726 -34.76 -12.38 4.21
CA ILE A 726 -34.52 -13.75 3.73
C ILE A 726 -35.41 -14.09 2.53
N ALA A 727 -36.67 -13.67 2.55
CA ALA A 727 -37.60 -13.90 1.45
C ALA A 727 -37.21 -13.11 0.19
N ASN A 728 -36.85 -11.83 0.33
CA ASN A 728 -36.41 -10.98 -0.77
C ASN A 728 -35.13 -11.53 -1.41
N ALA A 729 -34.14 -11.88 -0.59
CA ALA A 729 -32.90 -12.48 -1.09
C ALA A 729 -33.15 -13.83 -1.78
N ALA A 730 -34.02 -14.69 -1.23
CA ALA A 730 -34.37 -15.96 -1.87
C ALA A 730 -35.09 -15.77 -3.22
N ALA A 731 -36.01 -14.80 -3.30
CA ALA A 731 -36.70 -14.46 -4.54
C ALA A 731 -35.73 -13.91 -5.58
N LEU A 732 -34.86 -12.97 -5.19
CA LEU A 732 -33.87 -12.36 -6.08
C LEU A 732 -32.81 -13.37 -6.56
N ALA A 733 -32.31 -14.23 -5.68
CA ALA A 733 -31.37 -15.28 -6.07
C ALA A 733 -32.00 -16.27 -7.07
N LYS A 734 -33.29 -16.58 -6.89
CA LYS A 734 -34.04 -17.43 -7.83
C LYS A 734 -34.22 -16.73 -9.17
N GLU A 735 -34.65 -15.47 -9.17
CA GLU A 735 -34.76 -14.66 -10.40
C GLU A 735 -33.42 -14.65 -11.15
N ILE A 736 -32.32 -14.35 -10.46
CA ILE A 736 -30.99 -14.27 -11.07
C ILE A 736 -30.53 -15.63 -11.61
N GLY A 737 -30.83 -16.72 -10.90
CA GLY A 737 -30.49 -18.08 -11.32
C GLY A 737 -31.33 -18.61 -12.49
N GLU A 738 -32.55 -18.13 -12.65
CA GLU A 738 -33.46 -18.48 -13.76
C GLU A 738 -33.26 -17.59 -15.00
N GLU A 739 -32.40 -16.56 -14.93
CA GLU A 739 -32.07 -15.70 -16.08
C GLU A 739 -31.22 -16.41 -17.16
N GLU A 740 -30.72 -17.62 -16.92
CA GLU A 740 -29.97 -18.37 -17.92
C GLU A 740 -30.85 -18.68 -19.16
N GLY A 741 -30.45 -18.18 -20.32
CA GLY A 741 -31.21 -18.24 -21.57
C GLY A 741 -32.36 -17.23 -21.66
N SER A 742 -32.45 -16.27 -20.74
CA SER A 742 -33.49 -15.22 -20.75
C SER A 742 -33.09 -14.00 -21.57
N ASP A 743 -34.07 -13.17 -21.93
CA ASP A 743 -33.85 -11.88 -22.62
C ASP A 743 -32.94 -10.93 -21.81
N LYS A 744 -33.01 -10.98 -20.46
CA LYS A 744 -32.17 -10.15 -19.58
C LYS A 744 -30.70 -10.54 -19.65
N GLU A 745 -30.40 -11.84 -19.68
CA GLU A 745 -29.03 -12.31 -19.86
C GLU A 745 -28.54 -11.95 -21.26
N GLN A 746 -29.39 -12.13 -22.28
CA GLN A 746 -29.04 -11.82 -23.66
C GLN A 746 -28.73 -10.32 -23.83
N GLU A 747 -29.51 -9.42 -23.22
CA GLU A 747 -29.24 -7.98 -23.23
C GLU A 747 -27.88 -7.64 -22.59
N LEU A 748 -27.57 -8.26 -21.45
CA LEU A 748 -26.27 -8.09 -20.79
C LEU A 748 -25.12 -8.61 -21.66
N VAL A 749 -25.28 -9.80 -22.25
CA VAL A 749 -24.30 -10.42 -23.15
C VAL A 749 -24.08 -9.56 -24.39
N ASP A 750 -25.14 -9.02 -24.99
CA ASP A 750 -25.06 -8.16 -26.17
C ASP A 750 -24.35 -6.83 -25.87
N GLY A 751 -24.54 -6.30 -24.65
CA GLY A 751 -23.78 -5.16 -24.16
C GLY A 751 -22.29 -5.48 -23.95
N VAL A 752 -21.98 -6.59 -23.27
CA VAL A 752 -20.59 -7.01 -22.99
C VAL A 752 -19.84 -7.34 -24.28
N LEU A 753 -20.50 -8.04 -25.19
CA LEU A 753 -20.01 -8.42 -26.51
C LEU A 753 -20.61 -7.52 -27.59
N ALA A 754 -20.63 -6.20 -27.40
CA ALA A 754 -21.09 -5.28 -28.44
C ALA A 754 -20.36 -5.51 -29.79
N LEU A 755 -21.00 -5.15 -30.91
CA LEU A 755 -20.40 -5.32 -32.25
C LEU A 755 -19.26 -4.34 -32.55
N GLU A 756 -19.07 -3.35 -31.68
CA GLU A 756 -18.08 -2.29 -31.79
C GLU A 756 -17.21 -2.21 -30.52
N GLY A 757 -16.16 -1.38 -30.58
CA GLY A 757 -15.24 -1.13 -29.46
C GLY A 757 -14.66 -2.41 -28.85
N VAL A 758 -14.66 -2.45 -27.52
CA VAL A 758 -14.12 -3.56 -26.70
C VAL A 758 -14.85 -4.87 -26.98
N GLY A 759 -16.18 -4.84 -27.07
CA GLY A 759 -17.00 -6.02 -27.33
C GLY A 759 -16.59 -6.75 -28.60
N LYS A 760 -16.26 -6.00 -29.67
CA LYS A 760 -15.76 -6.55 -30.94
C LYS A 760 -14.45 -7.31 -30.78
N GLU A 761 -13.53 -6.79 -29.97
CA GLU A 761 -12.25 -7.45 -29.71
C GLU A 761 -12.45 -8.71 -28.85
N LEU A 762 -13.33 -8.66 -27.84
CA LEU A 762 -13.69 -9.82 -27.03
C LEU A 762 -14.35 -10.93 -27.86
N ARG A 763 -15.19 -10.59 -28.84
CA ARG A 763 -15.78 -11.57 -29.77
C ARG A 763 -14.71 -12.37 -30.53
N LYS A 764 -13.55 -11.78 -30.84
CA LYS A 764 -12.44 -12.48 -31.52
C LYS A 764 -11.81 -13.56 -30.65
N TRP A 765 -11.93 -13.46 -29.32
CA TRP A 765 -11.46 -14.47 -28.38
C TRP A 765 -12.46 -15.63 -28.19
N GLY A 766 -13.66 -15.51 -28.77
CA GLY A 766 -14.70 -16.54 -28.75
C GLY A 766 -15.97 -16.07 -28.05
N ILE A 767 -17.07 -16.00 -28.80
CA ILE A 767 -18.38 -15.57 -28.30
C ILE A 767 -18.85 -16.48 -27.15
N GLU A 768 -18.74 -17.80 -27.32
CA GLU A 768 -19.16 -18.78 -26.30
C GLU A 768 -18.41 -18.60 -24.98
N SER A 769 -17.11 -18.31 -25.05
CA SER A 769 -16.30 -18.04 -23.85
C SER A 769 -16.74 -16.76 -23.14
N GLY A 770 -17.10 -15.71 -23.90
CA GLY A 770 -17.63 -14.47 -23.34
C GLY A 770 -18.98 -14.67 -22.64
N VAL A 771 -19.88 -15.41 -23.28
CA VAL A 771 -21.19 -15.78 -22.71
C VAL A 771 -21.00 -16.57 -21.41
N GLU A 772 -20.15 -17.58 -21.41
CA GLU A 772 -19.90 -18.39 -20.21
C GLU A 772 -19.27 -17.59 -19.07
N ALA A 773 -18.42 -16.60 -19.38
CA ALA A 773 -17.87 -15.71 -18.37
C ALA A 773 -18.95 -14.85 -17.69
N VAL A 774 -19.89 -14.29 -18.47
CA VAL A 774 -21.04 -13.55 -17.94
C VAL A 774 -21.91 -14.46 -17.07
N ARG A 775 -22.22 -15.67 -17.54
CA ARG A 775 -22.98 -16.67 -16.79
C ARG A 775 -22.33 -17.06 -15.48
N ALA A 776 -21.01 -17.27 -15.48
CA ALA A 776 -20.26 -17.65 -14.28
C ALA A 776 -20.36 -16.58 -13.18
N VAL A 777 -20.22 -15.31 -13.54
CA VAL A 777 -20.38 -14.18 -12.60
C VAL A 777 -21.82 -14.13 -12.06
N ARG A 778 -22.81 -14.24 -12.94
CA ARG A 778 -24.24 -14.25 -12.58
C ARG A 778 -24.61 -15.41 -11.65
N ARG A 779 -24.13 -16.62 -11.92
CA ARG A 779 -24.29 -17.80 -11.05
C ARG A 779 -23.63 -17.59 -9.69
N SER A 780 -22.45 -16.99 -9.67
CA SER A 780 -21.73 -16.66 -8.44
C SER A 780 -22.49 -15.64 -7.59
N LEU A 781 -23.04 -14.59 -8.22
CA LEU A 781 -23.90 -13.61 -7.57
C LEU A 781 -25.16 -14.25 -6.98
N ALA A 782 -25.86 -15.09 -7.76
CA ALA A 782 -27.05 -15.82 -7.29
C ALA A 782 -26.71 -16.68 -6.06
N ALA A 783 -25.57 -17.38 -6.08
CA ALA A 783 -25.11 -18.20 -4.96
C ALA A 783 -24.78 -17.34 -3.71
N ALA A 784 -24.18 -16.16 -3.89
CA ALA A 784 -23.89 -15.24 -2.80
C ALA A 784 -25.20 -14.74 -2.14
N ILE A 785 -26.16 -14.27 -2.94
CA ILE A 785 -27.47 -13.78 -2.47
C ILE A 785 -28.27 -14.92 -1.82
N ALA A 786 -28.26 -16.12 -2.41
CA ALA A 786 -28.93 -17.29 -1.84
C ALA A 786 -28.37 -17.66 -0.46
N GLY A 787 -27.16 -17.23 -0.12
CA GLY A 787 -26.51 -17.43 1.17
C GLY A 787 -26.98 -16.49 2.28
N VAL A 788 -27.69 -15.40 1.96
CA VAL A 788 -28.17 -14.40 2.93
C VAL A 788 -29.10 -15.09 3.95
N GLY A 789 -28.80 -14.91 5.23
CA GLY A 789 -29.54 -15.53 6.34
C GLY A 789 -29.40 -17.06 6.46
N LYS A 790 -28.58 -17.72 5.64
CA LYS A 790 -28.28 -19.16 5.75
C LYS A 790 -27.00 -19.40 6.55
N GLY A 791 -27.08 -19.21 7.86
CA GLY A 791 -26.09 -19.74 8.81
C GLY A 791 -26.57 -21.08 9.33
N LYS A 792 -26.03 -22.20 8.81
CA LYS A 792 -26.21 -23.52 9.45
C LYS A 792 -25.22 -23.69 10.57
#